data_AF-A0A1B7NNW9-F1
#
_entry.id   AF-A0A1B7NNW9-F1
#
_cell.length_a   1.000
_cell.length_b   1.000
_cell.length_c   1.000
_cell.angle_alpha   90.00
_cell.angle_beta   90.00
_cell.angle_gamma   90.00
#
_symmetry.space_group_name_H-M   'P 1'
#
loop_
_entity.id
_entity.type
_entity.pdbx_description
1 polymer ?
#
loop_
_entity_poly.entity_id
_entity_poly.type
_entity_poly.pdbx_seq_one_letter_code
_entity_poly.pdbx_strand_id
1 'polypeptide(L)'
;MDGNSCPVRDEKGARQHGSDNPLIGAPLIRQNRSRRTTYIIYIFTALLAFFYGYTKFPDSVTLRGRIFRSNSTRLQVFQVYKPVPTEPPHEVPEDGCSSELLLMRHEFGFSYGHPFVGNYVPPRCIFDTVILNMTVTSKGRQFDRLALMFLGDTEVFRTSTAEPTSNGIIWTYVKDMSHYKALWAEPQKLIFDLGNLIDDTFTGPFHVTLTAMFSWRHHDTRTADIILPISAQRSAADSPSGFNIPEENATVTHIMPHDASRAVVSISACGQSTEEFWYSNVLSSDMYTFNETTGPLYGHSPFREIQLFIDGQMAGVVWPFPIIFTGGIAPGFWRPIVGIDAFDLREPEIDITPFLPMLADGQPHVFGINVVGLENTQNGVADISQTVGSYWVVTGKIFIYLSGETGVNHTTTTTRRFGLAPMIWTQFETDITHEWQQDPNTGVNETLSHTVQISRSLSVTSPSSRWTQSLTFSNSASFSAQGRAQLTKQVTHATSESLSLTGEKIIVVSKTASSYPLEVYSVYQSNSSGLEIKASLSRGLQFTYHSDLNHYSPYTLTVGPSKCDAIQFGNATYGSMQGRSWSTGDTTEVFKERSAGTRYDVRVRAINGTVVEGHDQFPAFKLWLGQQGWLGRDSIRAILGRGPARTKS
;
A
#
# COMPACT_ATOMS: atom_id res chain seq x y z
N MET A 1 -37.84 -1.57 50.65
CA MET A 1 -37.82 -2.89 49.99
C MET A 1 -36.48 -2.98 49.28
N ASP A 2 -35.37 -3.32 49.93
CA ASP A 2 -35.12 -4.41 50.89
C ASP A 2 -35.32 -5.79 50.23
N GLY A 3 -34.33 -6.70 50.15
CA GLY A 3 -32.89 -6.55 50.46
C GLY A 3 -32.25 -7.86 50.94
N ASN A 4 -30.91 -7.94 50.90
CA ASN A 4 -30.07 -8.98 51.56
C ASN A 4 -30.25 -10.44 51.05
N SER A 5 -29.34 -11.41 51.29
CA SER A 5 -28.01 -11.40 51.93
C SER A 5 -27.20 -12.66 51.55
N CYS A 6 -25.87 -12.58 51.55
CA CYS A 6 -24.98 -13.76 51.62
C CYS A 6 -24.86 -14.31 53.05
N PRO A 7 -24.68 -15.64 53.21
CA PRO A 7 -23.64 -16.12 54.13
C PRO A 7 -22.96 -17.47 53.77
N VAL A 8 -21.88 -17.95 54.42
CA VAL A 8 -20.57 -17.33 54.74
C VAL A 8 -19.57 -18.40 55.26
N ARG A 9 -18.24 -18.26 55.01
CA ARG A 9 -17.11 -18.92 55.74
C ARG A 9 -16.96 -20.46 55.67
N ASP A 10 -15.91 -21.15 56.20
CA ASP A 10 -14.61 -20.84 56.88
C ASP A 10 -13.63 -22.04 56.63
N GLU A 11 -12.33 -22.15 56.95
CA GLU A 11 -11.23 -21.34 57.56
C GLU A 11 -9.86 -22.03 57.24
N LYS A 12 -8.70 -21.41 57.59
CA LYS A 12 -7.32 -21.99 57.77
C LYS A 12 -6.58 -22.52 56.51
N GLY A 13 -5.22 -22.46 56.39
CA GLY A 13 -4.15 -21.85 57.21
C GLY A 13 -2.84 -22.70 57.24
N ALA A 14 -1.63 -22.22 57.57
CA ALA A 14 -1.04 -20.88 57.69
C ALA A 14 0.50 -20.93 58.06
N ARG A 15 1.31 -19.89 57.72
CA ARG A 15 2.63 -19.49 58.33
C ARG A 15 3.89 -20.40 58.05
N GLN A 16 5.17 -20.02 58.22
CA GLN A 16 5.90 -18.73 58.48
C GLN A 16 7.43 -18.76 58.12
N HIS A 17 8.03 -17.57 58.02
CA HIS A 17 9.45 -17.08 58.14
C HIS A 17 10.73 -17.96 58.20
N GLY A 18 11.83 -17.35 57.73
CA GLY A 18 13.26 -17.62 58.03
C GLY A 18 14.13 -17.39 56.77
N SER A 19 14.86 -16.29 56.53
CA SER A 19 15.86 -15.53 57.31
C SER A 19 17.23 -16.24 57.40
N ASP A 20 18.20 -15.84 56.58
CA ASP A 20 19.47 -15.19 57.03
C ASP A 20 20.54 -15.06 55.91
N ASN A 21 21.43 -14.08 56.10
CA ASN A 21 22.67 -13.77 55.37
C ASN A 21 23.76 -13.67 56.48
N PRO A 22 25.10 -13.87 56.30
CA PRO A 22 25.87 -13.01 55.37
C PRO A 22 27.30 -13.47 54.87
N LEU A 23 27.84 -12.70 53.91
CA LEU A 23 29.23 -12.16 53.84
C LEU A 23 30.54 -12.98 53.57
N ILE A 24 31.48 -12.24 52.94
CA ILE A 24 32.98 -12.39 52.87
C ILE A 24 33.56 -13.42 51.88
N GLY A 25 34.54 -13.01 51.04
CA GLY A 25 35.28 -13.94 50.16
C GLY A 25 36.18 -13.39 49.02
N ALA A 26 36.92 -12.29 49.20
CA ALA A 26 37.99 -11.83 48.28
C ALA A 26 39.36 -11.87 49.04
N PRO A 27 40.56 -11.51 48.50
CA PRO A 27 40.88 -10.80 47.23
C PRO A 27 42.27 -11.18 46.57
N LEU A 28 42.82 -10.31 45.68
CA LEU A 28 44.27 -10.13 45.34
C LEU A 28 44.94 -11.20 44.39
N ILE A 29 46.03 -10.97 43.59
CA ILE A 29 46.90 -9.78 43.35
C ILE A 29 47.74 -9.79 42.03
N ARG A 30 48.06 -8.60 41.49
CA ARG A 30 49.24 -8.14 40.65
C ARG A 30 49.60 -8.79 39.28
N GLN A 31 49.71 -7.99 38.19
CA GLN A 31 50.90 -7.27 37.61
C GLN A 31 51.87 -8.20 36.78
N ASN A 32 52.72 -7.73 35.85
CA ASN A 32 53.31 -6.40 35.58
C ASN A 32 53.92 -6.28 34.15
N ARG A 33 53.90 -5.08 33.53
CA ARG A 33 54.97 -4.47 32.64
C ARG A 33 55.40 -5.24 31.34
N SER A 34 56.14 -4.69 30.35
CA SER A 34 56.46 -3.29 29.93
C SER A 34 57.28 -3.21 28.60
N ARG A 35 56.84 -2.36 27.65
CA ARG A 35 57.63 -1.49 26.70
C ARG A 35 58.62 -2.05 25.64
N ARG A 36 58.57 -1.38 24.47
CA ARG A 36 59.68 -0.92 23.55
C ARG A 36 60.41 -1.97 22.65
N THR A 37 61.12 -1.62 21.56
CA THR A 37 61.04 -0.54 20.51
C THR A 37 62.15 -0.73 19.42
N THR A 38 61.74 -1.02 18.17
CA THR A 38 62.31 -0.58 16.84
C THR A 38 63.77 -0.95 16.39
N TYR A 39 64.01 -0.85 15.06
CA TYR A 39 65.28 -0.87 14.28
C TYR A 39 65.92 -2.26 13.91
N ILE A 40 66.49 -2.51 12.72
CA ILE A 40 66.30 -1.95 11.35
C ILE A 40 66.83 -2.90 10.22
N ILE A 41 66.35 -2.72 8.98
CA ILE A 41 66.77 -3.14 7.61
C ILE A 41 68.15 -3.84 7.39
N TYR A 42 68.26 -4.86 6.50
CA TYR A 42 68.92 -4.79 5.16
C TYR A 42 68.96 -6.12 4.32
N ILE A 43 68.17 -6.13 3.23
CA ILE A 43 68.42 -6.66 1.85
C ILE A 43 69.16 -8.01 1.62
N PHE A 44 68.47 -8.97 0.95
CA PHE A 44 68.72 -9.27 -0.48
C PHE A 44 67.50 -9.92 -1.19
N THR A 45 67.51 -9.89 -2.52
CA THR A 45 66.35 -10.05 -3.42
C THR A 45 66.27 -11.40 -4.14
N ALA A 46 65.11 -12.07 -4.13
CA ALA A 46 64.62 -12.92 -5.23
C ALA A 46 63.19 -13.50 -4.97
N LEU A 47 62.12 -12.71 -5.22
CA LEU A 47 60.76 -13.18 -5.55
C LEU A 47 59.78 -11.99 -5.69
N LEU A 48 59.75 -11.36 -6.87
CA LEU A 48 58.83 -10.23 -7.15
C LEU A 48 58.08 -10.48 -8.46
N ALA A 49 57.21 -11.49 -8.42
CA ALA A 49 56.35 -11.91 -9.54
C ALA A 49 54.99 -12.47 -9.06
N PHE A 50 54.52 -12.07 -7.87
CA PHE A 50 53.29 -12.60 -7.26
C PHE A 50 52.43 -11.57 -6.51
N PHE A 51 52.50 -10.29 -6.90
CA PHE A 51 51.62 -9.23 -6.39
C PHE A 51 51.01 -8.40 -7.54
N TYR A 52 50.00 -8.95 -8.21
CA TYR A 52 48.88 -8.20 -8.79
C TYR A 52 47.75 -9.18 -9.14
N GLY A 53 46.76 -9.34 -8.23
CA GLY A 53 45.63 -10.22 -8.46
C GLY A 53 44.73 -10.39 -7.23
N TYR A 54 43.41 -10.27 -7.46
CA TYR A 54 42.32 -10.67 -6.56
C TYR A 54 42.32 -10.11 -5.12
N THR A 55 41.99 -8.82 -5.00
CA THR A 55 41.02 -8.43 -3.97
C THR A 55 39.67 -9.08 -4.30
N LYS A 56 39.38 -10.26 -3.71
CA LYS A 56 38.04 -10.82 -3.77
C LYS A 56 37.09 -9.91 -2.97
N PHE A 57 36.23 -9.19 -3.69
CA PHE A 57 34.95 -8.76 -3.14
C PHE A 57 34.14 -10.01 -2.75
N PRO A 58 33.26 -9.94 -1.73
CA PRO A 58 32.34 -11.04 -1.46
C PRO A 58 31.48 -11.27 -2.70
N ASP A 59 31.47 -12.51 -3.20
CA ASP A 59 30.78 -12.88 -4.43
C ASP A 59 29.27 -12.56 -4.31
N SER A 60 28.68 -11.97 -5.35
CA SER A 60 27.27 -11.57 -5.35
C SER A 60 26.36 -12.79 -5.15
N VAL A 61 25.65 -12.85 -4.02
CA VAL A 61 24.74 -13.96 -3.70
C VAL A 61 23.52 -13.91 -4.62
N THR A 62 23.60 -14.63 -5.74
CA THR A 62 22.53 -14.75 -6.71
C THR A 62 21.39 -15.58 -6.14
N LEU A 63 20.46 -14.92 -5.42
CA LEU A 63 19.32 -15.57 -4.78
C LEU A 63 18.47 -16.31 -5.83
N ARG A 64 18.57 -17.65 -5.86
CA ARG A 64 17.86 -18.50 -6.83
C ARG A 64 16.41 -18.70 -6.43
N GLY A 65 15.61 -17.65 -6.55
CA GLY A 65 14.16 -17.78 -6.57
C GLY A 65 13.76 -18.80 -7.63
N ARG A 66 13.18 -19.94 -7.22
CA ARG A 66 12.67 -20.98 -8.13
C ARG A 66 11.37 -20.51 -8.78
N ILE A 67 11.46 -19.55 -9.70
CA ILE A 67 10.39 -19.33 -10.68
C ILE A 67 10.25 -20.63 -11.46
N PHE A 68 9.11 -21.30 -11.31
CA PHE A 68 8.82 -22.53 -12.02
C PHE A 68 8.99 -22.30 -13.52
N ARG A 69 9.80 -23.15 -14.19
CA ARG A 69 9.76 -23.28 -15.65
C ARG A 69 8.43 -23.90 -16.06
N SER A 70 7.39 -23.07 -16.06
CA SER A 70 6.05 -23.51 -16.41
C SER A 70 6.00 -23.86 -17.90
N ASN A 71 5.69 -25.12 -18.19
CA ASN A 71 5.39 -25.58 -19.55
C ASN A 71 3.97 -25.16 -20.00
N SER A 72 3.34 -24.21 -19.29
CA SER A 72 1.97 -23.78 -19.53
C SER A 72 1.82 -22.86 -20.74
N THR A 73 0.72 -23.02 -21.46
CA THR A 73 0.23 -22.07 -22.48
C THR A 73 -0.33 -20.76 -21.89
N ARG A 74 -0.40 -20.63 -20.56
CA ARG A 74 -0.88 -19.44 -19.85
C ARG A 74 0.17 -18.34 -19.84
N LEU A 75 -0.27 -17.09 -19.95
CA LEU A 75 0.58 -15.91 -19.78
C LEU A 75 0.96 -15.77 -18.29
N GLN A 76 2.26 -15.74 -17.98
CA GLN A 76 2.73 -15.39 -16.64
C GLN A 76 2.69 -13.86 -16.49
N VAL A 77 1.93 -13.36 -15.53
CA VAL A 77 1.77 -11.93 -15.23
C VAL A 77 2.43 -11.62 -13.88
N PHE A 78 2.99 -10.42 -13.70
CA PHE A 78 3.73 -10.04 -12.50
C PHE A 78 3.75 -8.53 -12.26
N GLN A 79 3.89 -8.13 -11.00
CA GLN A 79 4.36 -6.81 -10.58
C GLN A 79 5.89 -6.85 -10.45
N VAL A 80 6.58 -5.74 -10.68
CA VAL A 80 8.01 -5.62 -10.33
C VAL A 80 8.14 -5.14 -8.89
N TYR A 81 8.83 -5.91 -8.05
CA TYR A 81 9.12 -5.59 -6.66
C TYR A 81 10.40 -6.31 -6.22
N LYS A 82 11.00 -5.89 -5.10
CA LYS A 82 12.12 -6.61 -4.50
C LYS A 82 11.64 -7.95 -3.94
N PRO A 83 12.24 -9.10 -4.30
CA PRO A 83 11.82 -10.40 -3.79
C PRO A 83 11.92 -10.51 -2.26
N VAL A 84 10.82 -10.93 -1.62
CA VAL A 84 10.74 -11.18 -0.18
C VAL A 84 11.50 -12.49 0.17
N PRO A 85 12.40 -12.51 1.18
CA PRO A 85 13.14 -13.72 1.56
C PRO A 85 12.24 -14.82 2.17
N THR A 86 11.89 -15.83 1.38
CA THR A 86 10.99 -16.93 1.78
C THR A 86 11.66 -18.01 2.64
N GLU A 87 12.94 -18.29 2.43
CA GLU A 87 13.65 -19.37 3.12
C GLU A 87 13.92 -19.02 4.61
N PRO A 88 13.62 -19.92 5.56
CA PRO A 88 13.96 -19.72 6.97
C PRO A 88 15.48 -19.91 7.21
N PRO A 89 16.05 -19.33 8.29
CA PRO A 89 17.40 -19.65 8.74
C PRO A 89 17.60 -21.15 8.97
N HIS A 90 18.83 -21.63 8.76
CA HIS A 90 19.13 -23.06 8.67
C HIS A 90 19.05 -23.85 10.00
N GLU A 91 18.84 -23.15 11.14
CA GLU A 91 18.65 -23.75 12.45
C GLU A 91 17.40 -23.12 13.09
N VAL A 92 16.39 -23.95 13.35
CA VAL A 92 15.13 -23.55 14.00
C VAL A 92 15.07 -24.27 15.36
N PRO A 93 14.84 -23.56 16.49
CA PRO A 93 14.66 -24.20 17.80
C PRO A 93 13.48 -25.16 17.84
N GLU A 94 13.43 -26.10 18.78
CA GLU A 94 12.36 -27.11 18.86
C GLU A 94 10.94 -26.51 18.98
N ASP A 95 10.81 -25.36 19.66
CA ASP A 95 9.54 -24.61 19.78
C ASP A 95 9.27 -23.63 18.61
N GLY A 96 10.23 -23.45 17.70
CA GLY A 96 10.17 -22.45 16.62
C GLY A 96 9.40 -22.93 15.39
N CYS A 97 8.59 -22.05 14.80
CA CYS A 97 7.87 -22.40 13.58
C CYS A 97 8.79 -22.54 12.36
N SER A 98 8.40 -23.49 11.49
CA SER A 98 8.84 -23.59 10.10
C SER A 98 7.76 -24.34 9.30
N SER A 99 6.58 -23.74 9.19
CA SER A 99 5.34 -24.40 8.75
C SER A 99 4.52 -23.56 7.78
N GLU A 100 4.19 -24.14 6.62
CA GLU A 100 3.23 -23.55 5.68
C GLU A 100 1.80 -23.99 6.02
N LEU A 101 0.88 -23.03 6.11
CA LEU A 101 -0.56 -23.28 6.23
C LEU A 101 -1.29 -22.87 4.95
N LEU A 102 -2.21 -23.71 4.47
CA LEU A 102 -3.16 -23.36 3.42
C LEU A 102 -4.30 -22.53 4.04
N LEU A 103 -4.33 -21.23 3.75
CA LEU A 103 -5.32 -20.29 4.28
C LEU A 103 -6.61 -20.29 3.44
N MET A 104 -6.47 -20.38 2.12
CA MET A 104 -7.62 -20.42 1.20
C MET A 104 -7.27 -21.20 -0.07
N ARG A 105 -8.24 -21.96 -0.57
CA ARG A 105 -8.32 -22.37 -1.98
C ARG A 105 -9.77 -22.20 -2.43
N HIS A 106 -10.02 -21.24 -3.32
CA HIS A 106 -11.37 -20.85 -3.70
C HIS A 106 -11.48 -20.45 -5.18
N GLU A 107 -12.69 -20.46 -5.71
CA GLU A 107 -13.01 -20.07 -7.09
C GLU A 107 -14.05 -18.95 -7.08
N PHE A 108 -13.61 -17.73 -7.38
CA PHE A 108 -14.45 -16.55 -7.42
C PHE A 108 -15.08 -16.41 -8.82
N GLY A 109 -16.28 -16.95 -8.98
CA GLY A 109 -17.08 -16.88 -10.21
C GLY A 109 -18.34 -16.03 -10.07
N PHE A 110 -19.17 -16.32 -9.06
CA PHE A 110 -20.41 -15.62 -8.72
C PHE A 110 -20.35 -15.13 -7.27
N SER A 111 -19.41 -14.22 -6.99
CA SER A 111 -18.93 -13.92 -5.63
C SER A 111 -19.24 -12.51 -5.12
N TYR A 112 -19.99 -11.69 -5.86
CA TYR A 112 -20.47 -10.40 -5.33
C TYR A 112 -21.35 -10.60 -4.09
N GLY A 113 -20.97 -9.98 -2.97
CA GLY A 113 -21.64 -10.17 -1.67
C GLY A 113 -21.44 -11.55 -1.04
N HIS A 114 -20.56 -12.38 -1.63
CA HIS A 114 -20.28 -13.75 -1.22
C HIS A 114 -18.76 -13.98 -1.17
N PRO A 115 -18.07 -13.38 -0.17
CA PRO A 115 -16.63 -13.57 0.01
C PRO A 115 -16.31 -15.01 0.41
N PHE A 116 -15.04 -15.41 0.29
CA PHE A 116 -14.56 -16.59 1.01
C PHE A 116 -14.46 -16.25 2.49
N VAL A 117 -14.97 -17.13 3.35
CA VAL A 117 -14.80 -17.05 4.80
C VAL A 117 -14.25 -18.38 5.33
N GLY A 118 -13.14 -18.31 6.05
CA GLY A 118 -12.52 -19.43 6.74
C GLY A 118 -12.20 -19.10 8.19
N ASN A 119 -12.15 -20.11 9.06
CA ASN A 119 -11.66 -19.94 10.43
C ASN A 119 -10.16 -20.18 10.45
N TYR A 120 -9.38 -19.11 10.65
CA TYR A 120 -7.94 -19.20 10.87
C TYR A 120 -7.65 -19.59 12.31
N VAL A 121 -6.65 -20.47 12.48
CA VAL A 121 -6.11 -20.89 13.77
C VAL A 121 -4.58 -20.84 13.66
N PRO A 122 -3.87 -20.21 14.61
CA PRO A 122 -2.41 -20.13 14.60
C PRO A 122 -1.73 -21.50 14.69
N PRO A 123 -0.52 -21.66 14.11
CA PRO A 123 0.27 -22.87 14.30
C PRO A 123 0.73 -22.97 15.76
N ARG A 124 0.90 -24.20 16.25
CA ARG A 124 1.30 -24.49 17.64
C ARG A 124 2.82 -24.43 17.83
N CYS A 125 3.41 -23.29 17.50
CA CYS A 125 4.84 -22.99 17.61
C CYS A 125 5.05 -21.48 17.71
N ILE A 126 6.23 -21.04 18.15
CA ILE A 126 6.58 -19.63 18.27
C ILE A 126 7.03 -19.11 16.90
N PHE A 127 6.51 -17.97 16.44
CA PHE A 127 6.95 -17.30 15.21
C PHE A 127 7.21 -15.80 15.41
N ASP A 128 8.07 -15.26 14.56
CA ASP A 128 8.30 -13.81 14.42
C ASP A 128 8.04 -13.32 12.99
N THR A 129 8.04 -14.23 12.01
CA THR A 129 7.99 -13.93 10.59
C THR A 129 6.87 -14.70 9.90
N VAL A 130 5.99 -14.00 9.18
CA VAL A 130 4.86 -14.58 8.44
C VAL A 130 4.92 -14.12 6.99
N ILE A 131 5.19 -15.03 6.06
CA ILE A 131 5.28 -14.72 4.62
C ILE A 131 4.08 -15.30 3.89
N LEU A 132 3.27 -14.44 3.27
CA LEU A 132 2.06 -14.79 2.53
C LEU A 132 2.39 -15.02 1.05
N ASN A 133 1.83 -16.07 0.45
CA ASN A 133 1.93 -16.39 -0.96
C ASN A 133 0.52 -16.50 -1.56
N MET A 134 0.17 -15.55 -2.43
CA MET A 134 -1.08 -15.55 -3.18
C MET A 134 -0.79 -15.92 -4.64
N THR A 135 -1.33 -17.05 -5.09
CA THR A 135 -1.24 -17.49 -6.48
C THR A 135 -2.63 -17.55 -7.11
N VAL A 136 -2.81 -16.87 -8.25
CA VAL A 136 -4.10 -16.74 -8.95
C VAL A 136 -4.00 -17.24 -10.38
N THR A 137 -5.05 -17.91 -10.84
CA THR A 137 -5.21 -18.25 -12.26
C THR A 137 -6.63 -17.96 -12.75
N SER A 138 -6.74 -17.48 -13.99
CA SER A 138 -8.01 -17.21 -14.66
C SER A 138 -7.86 -17.44 -16.17
N LYS A 139 -8.97 -17.68 -16.87
CA LYS A 139 -9.01 -17.89 -18.33
C LYS A 139 -10.39 -17.48 -18.86
N GLY A 140 -10.41 -16.78 -19.99
CA GLY A 140 -11.63 -16.27 -20.61
C GLY A 140 -11.57 -14.75 -20.75
N ARG A 141 -12.73 -14.10 -20.81
CA ARG A 141 -12.88 -12.64 -20.74
C ARG A 141 -13.32 -12.25 -19.33
N GLN A 142 -12.61 -11.35 -18.68
CA GLN A 142 -12.97 -10.73 -17.40
C GLN A 142 -12.23 -9.40 -17.31
N PHE A 143 -12.75 -8.43 -16.55
CA PHE A 143 -11.96 -7.25 -16.16
C PHE A 143 -11.11 -7.57 -14.92
N ASP A 144 -10.23 -6.64 -14.53
CA ASP A 144 -9.65 -6.72 -13.20
C ASP A 144 -10.70 -6.51 -12.11
N ARG A 145 -10.43 -7.09 -10.93
CA ARG A 145 -11.29 -7.05 -9.75
C ARG A 145 -10.44 -6.66 -8.56
N LEU A 146 -10.87 -5.62 -7.83
CA LEU A 146 -10.33 -5.34 -6.50
C LEU A 146 -10.68 -6.50 -5.54
N ALA A 147 -9.73 -6.85 -4.68
CA ALA A 147 -9.88 -7.89 -3.67
C ALA A 147 -9.29 -7.43 -2.34
N LEU A 148 -9.96 -7.79 -1.24
CA LEU A 148 -9.64 -7.38 0.12
C LEU A 148 -9.55 -8.60 1.03
N MET A 149 -8.44 -8.71 1.77
CA MET A 149 -8.22 -9.73 2.79
C MET A 149 -8.26 -9.11 4.18
N PHE A 150 -9.16 -9.64 5.02
CA PHE A 150 -9.31 -9.28 6.42
C PHE A 150 -8.89 -10.43 7.34
N LEU A 151 -8.25 -10.09 8.44
CA LEU A 151 -8.19 -10.92 9.64
C LEU A 151 -9.13 -10.29 10.68
N GLY A 152 -10.19 -11.02 11.03
CA GLY A 152 -11.34 -10.47 11.73
C GLY A 152 -11.92 -9.29 10.94
N ASP A 153 -11.89 -8.12 11.56
CA ASP A 153 -12.34 -6.86 10.96
C ASP A 153 -11.19 -5.95 10.46
N THR A 154 -9.94 -6.41 10.56
CA THR A 154 -8.76 -5.64 10.13
C THR A 154 -8.33 -6.04 8.73
N GLU A 155 -8.32 -5.08 7.80
CA GLU A 155 -7.72 -5.28 6.47
C GLU A 155 -6.20 -5.42 6.60
N VAL A 156 -5.66 -6.49 6.03
CA VAL A 156 -4.21 -6.79 6.05
C VAL A 156 -3.57 -6.77 4.66
N PHE A 157 -4.36 -6.97 3.60
CA PHE A 157 -3.88 -6.98 2.23
C PHE A 157 -5.00 -6.61 1.24
N ARG A 158 -4.69 -5.69 0.32
CA ARG A 158 -5.56 -5.26 -0.78
C ARG A 158 -4.80 -5.36 -2.10
N THR A 159 -5.47 -5.91 -3.11
CA THR A 159 -4.87 -6.32 -4.38
C THR A 159 -5.88 -6.19 -5.52
N SER A 160 -5.43 -6.10 -6.77
CA SER A 160 -6.29 -6.17 -7.96
C SER A 160 -5.83 -7.28 -8.89
N THR A 161 -6.78 -8.05 -9.42
CA THR A 161 -6.48 -9.18 -10.31
C THR A 161 -5.99 -8.72 -11.68
N ALA A 162 -5.06 -9.45 -12.28
CA ALA A 162 -4.76 -9.24 -13.70
C ALA A 162 -5.95 -9.66 -14.61
N GLU A 163 -6.30 -8.83 -15.60
CA GLU A 163 -7.25 -9.19 -16.66
C GLU A 163 -6.77 -10.48 -17.37
N PRO A 164 -7.60 -11.54 -17.47
CA PRO A 164 -7.20 -12.78 -18.13
C PRO A 164 -7.00 -12.65 -19.65
N THR A 165 -6.65 -13.79 -20.25
CA THR A 165 -6.61 -13.98 -21.71
C THR A 165 -7.40 -15.24 -22.08
N SER A 166 -7.68 -15.40 -23.38
CA SER A 166 -8.30 -16.63 -23.93
C SER A 166 -7.45 -17.90 -23.69
N ASN A 167 -6.13 -17.78 -23.59
CA ASN A 167 -5.22 -18.87 -23.24
C ASN A 167 -5.04 -19.05 -21.72
N GLY A 168 -5.46 -18.04 -20.95
CA GLY A 168 -5.36 -17.97 -19.50
C GLY A 168 -4.13 -17.23 -19.00
N ILE A 169 -4.18 -16.90 -17.72
CA ILE A 169 -3.10 -16.24 -16.97
C ILE A 169 -2.70 -17.07 -15.75
N ILE A 170 -1.50 -16.82 -15.24
CA ILE A 170 -1.07 -17.17 -13.89
C ILE A 170 -0.23 -16.03 -13.33
N TRP A 171 -0.45 -15.69 -12.06
CA TRP A 171 0.42 -14.79 -11.32
C TRP A 171 0.56 -15.22 -9.87
N THR A 172 1.68 -14.83 -9.26
CA THR A 172 2.00 -15.09 -7.85
C THR A 172 2.58 -13.81 -7.24
N TYR A 173 2.05 -13.40 -6.09
CA TYR A 173 2.61 -12.33 -5.28
C TYR A 173 3.00 -12.87 -3.90
N VAL A 174 4.14 -12.43 -3.38
CA VAL A 174 4.68 -12.83 -2.08
C VAL A 174 4.83 -11.59 -1.21
N LYS A 175 4.11 -11.54 -0.08
CA LYS A 175 4.06 -10.40 0.83
C LYS A 175 4.60 -10.77 2.21
N ASP A 176 5.40 -9.89 2.79
CA ASP A 176 5.75 -9.98 4.21
C ASP A 176 4.58 -9.46 5.05
N MET A 177 4.06 -10.29 5.95
CA MET A 177 2.91 -9.99 6.82
C MET A 177 3.31 -9.97 8.30
N SER A 178 4.61 -9.96 8.61
CA SER A 178 5.15 -10.11 9.97
C SER A 178 4.78 -8.94 10.88
N HIS A 179 4.61 -7.73 10.33
CA HIS A 179 4.11 -6.56 11.05
C HIS A 179 2.67 -6.75 11.62
N TYR A 180 1.91 -7.71 11.11
CA TYR A 180 0.60 -8.13 11.64
C TYR A 180 0.68 -9.24 12.70
N LYS A 181 1.85 -9.50 13.31
CA LYS A 181 2.06 -10.60 14.27
C LYS A 181 0.97 -10.73 15.33
N ALA A 182 0.50 -9.62 15.92
CA ALA A 182 -0.57 -9.61 16.92
C ALA A 182 -1.90 -10.19 16.42
N LEU A 183 -2.24 -10.03 15.13
CA LEU A 183 -3.40 -10.67 14.52
C LEU A 183 -3.11 -12.14 14.22
N TRP A 184 -1.95 -12.45 13.63
CA TRP A 184 -1.57 -13.82 13.31
C TRP A 184 -1.45 -14.73 14.55
N ALA A 185 -1.21 -14.19 15.73
CA ALA A 185 -1.13 -14.92 16.99
C ALA A 185 -2.48 -15.46 17.49
N GLU A 186 -3.62 -14.91 17.02
CA GLU A 186 -4.95 -15.19 17.58
C GLU A 186 -5.89 -15.91 16.59
N PRO A 187 -6.69 -16.90 17.03
CA PRO A 187 -7.71 -17.54 16.19
C PRO A 187 -8.82 -16.55 15.82
N GLN A 188 -9.14 -16.43 14.54
CA GLN A 188 -10.15 -15.47 14.04
C GLN A 188 -10.66 -15.84 12.64
N LYS A 189 -11.66 -15.12 12.13
CA LYS A 189 -12.09 -15.29 10.73
C LYS A 189 -11.02 -14.72 9.79
N LEU A 190 -10.75 -15.45 8.71
CA LEU A 190 -10.11 -14.92 7.51
C LEU A 190 -11.21 -14.71 6.48
N ILE A 191 -11.44 -13.45 6.08
CA ILE A 191 -12.40 -13.08 5.06
C ILE A 191 -11.62 -12.60 3.84
N PHE A 192 -11.86 -13.19 2.68
CA PHE A 192 -11.26 -12.79 1.42
C PHE A 192 -12.38 -12.45 0.43
N ASP A 193 -12.60 -11.15 0.24
CA ASP A 193 -13.56 -10.63 -0.73
C ASP A 193 -12.91 -10.41 -2.09
N LEU A 194 -13.62 -10.81 -3.14
CA LEU A 194 -13.28 -10.62 -4.55
C LEU A 194 -14.60 -10.75 -5.32
N GLY A 195 -15.30 -9.62 -5.48
CA GLY A 195 -16.56 -9.56 -6.20
C GLY A 195 -16.36 -9.87 -7.69
N ASN A 196 -16.86 -11.02 -8.15
CA ASN A 196 -16.82 -11.42 -9.55
C ASN A 196 -18.21 -11.90 -10.03
N LEU A 197 -18.49 -11.68 -11.31
CA LEU A 197 -19.67 -12.23 -12.00
C LEU A 197 -19.23 -12.97 -13.26
N ILE A 198 -20.00 -13.99 -13.62
CA ILE A 198 -19.86 -14.72 -14.86
C ILE A 198 -21.16 -14.67 -15.66
N ASP A 199 -21.05 -14.42 -16.97
CA ASP A 199 -22.13 -14.46 -17.95
C ASP A 199 -21.56 -14.80 -19.34
N ASP A 200 -22.39 -14.74 -20.39
CA ASP A 200 -21.99 -15.04 -21.78
C ASP A 200 -20.88 -14.12 -22.31
N THR A 201 -20.66 -12.95 -21.68
CA THR A 201 -19.60 -11.99 -22.01
C THR A 201 -18.40 -12.16 -21.07
N PHE A 202 -18.64 -12.21 -19.76
CA PHE A 202 -17.63 -12.32 -18.73
C PHE A 202 -17.46 -13.78 -18.31
N THR A 203 -16.54 -14.47 -18.99
CA THR A 203 -16.36 -15.94 -18.90
C THR A 203 -15.22 -16.38 -17.97
N GLY A 204 -14.54 -15.44 -17.30
CA GLY A 204 -13.39 -15.73 -16.44
C GLY A 204 -13.71 -15.82 -14.94
N PRO A 205 -13.70 -17.02 -14.32
CA PRO A 205 -13.53 -17.17 -12.86
C PRO A 205 -12.08 -16.85 -12.45
N PHE A 206 -11.87 -16.49 -11.18
CA PHE A 206 -10.55 -16.43 -10.57
C PHE A 206 -10.37 -17.58 -9.57
N HIS A 207 -9.54 -18.58 -9.90
CA HIS A 207 -9.12 -19.58 -8.92
C HIS A 207 -7.94 -19.01 -8.13
N VAL A 208 -8.11 -18.84 -6.82
CA VAL A 208 -7.10 -18.29 -5.90
C VAL A 208 -6.64 -19.39 -4.94
N THR A 209 -5.33 -19.49 -4.74
CA THR A 209 -4.71 -20.26 -3.65
C THR A 209 -3.86 -19.32 -2.82
N LEU A 210 -4.05 -19.37 -1.51
CA LEU A 210 -3.39 -18.52 -0.53
C LEU A 210 -2.73 -19.40 0.54
N THR A 211 -1.42 -19.32 0.68
CA THR A 211 -0.67 -19.98 1.76
C THR A 211 0.09 -18.95 2.60
N ALA A 212 0.38 -19.28 3.86
CA ALA A 212 1.25 -18.50 4.71
C ALA A 212 2.32 -19.39 5.35
N MET A 213 3.58 -19.02 5.17
CA MET A 213 4.74 -19.64 5.80
C MET A 213 5.05 -18.93 7.12
N PHE A 214 4.83 -19.63 8.22
CA PHE A 214 5.17 -19.18 9.56
C PHE A 214 6.59 -19.64 9.87
N SER A 215 7.48 -18.71 10.22
CA SER A 215 8.85 -19.01 10.60
C SER A 215 9.30 -18.23 11.82
N TRP A 216 10.22 -18.84 12.57
CA TRP A 216 11.00 -18.19 13.62
C TRP A 216 12.40 -17.86 13.08
N ARG A 217 12.80 -16.60 13.14
CA ARG A 217 14.05 -16.10 12.54
C ARG A 217 14.95 -15.32 13.50
N HIS A 218 14.55 -15.15 14.77
CA HIS A 218 15.23 -14.35 15.79
C HIS A 218 15.45 -12.88 15.37
N HIS A 219 14.47 -12.26 14.71
CA HIS A 219 14.55 -10.85 14.33
C HIS A 219 14.28 -9.91 15.52
N ASP A 220 15.25 -9.07 15.90
CA ASP A 220 15.08 -7.98 16.87
C ASP A 220 14.35 -6.78 16.23
N THR A 221 13.08 -6.99 15.91
CA THR A 221 12.19 -6.02 15.25
C THR A 221 10.88 -5.90 16.01
N ARG A 222 10.52 -4.67 16.38
CA ARG A 222 9.29 -4.44 17.15
C ARG A 222 8.07 -4.33 16.23
N THR A 223 7.21 -5.35 16.27
CA THR A 223 5.83 -5.30 15.75
C THR A 223 4.93 -4.48 16.68
N ALA A 224 3.72 -4.16 16.24
CA ALA A 224 2.70 -3.65 17.17
C ALA A 224 2.24 -4.76 18.11
N ASP A 225 1.90 -4.39 19.34
CA ASP A 225 1.47 -5.32 20.38
C ASP A 225 -0.05 -5.52 20.34
N ILE A 226 -0.79 -4.49 19.91
CA ILE A 226 -2.24 -4.51 19.65
C ILE A 226 -2.51 -3.84 18.29
N ILE A 227 -3.47 -4.36 17.52
CA ILE A 227 -3.94 -3.75 16.27
C ILE A 227 -5.47 -3.63 16.31
N LEU A 228 -6.00 -2.41 16.14
CA LEU A 228 -7.46 -2.13 16.15
C LEU A 228 -7.96 -1.67 14.77
N PRO A 229 -9.11 -2.16 14.28
CA PRO A 229 -9.62 -1.81 12.94
C PRO A 229 -10.41 -0.49 12.90
N ILE A 230 -10.09 0.38 11.95
CA ILE A 230 -10.97 1.48 11.49
C ILE A 230 -11.70 0.97 10.24
N SER A 231 -12.73 0.17 10.47
CA SER A 231 -13.45 -0.58 9.45
C SER A 231 -14.93 -0.70 9.81
N ALA A 232 -15.77 -1.18 8.90
CA ALA A 232 -17.21 -1.29 9.08
C ALA A 232 -17.67 -2.42 10.03
N GLN A 233 -16.73 -3.13 10.68
CA GLN A 233 -16.96 -4.15 11.71
C GLN A 233 -18.00 -5.25 11.34
N ARG A 234 -17.93 -5.77 10.11
CA ARG A 234 -18.89 -6.73 9.53
C ARG A 234 -18.47 -8.19 9.62
N SER A 235 -17.30 -8.53 10.17
CA SER A 235 -16.79 -9.91 10.18
C SER A 235 -17.69 -10.88 10.95
N ALA A 236 -18.40 -10.39 11.98
CA ALA A 236 -19.41 -11.16 12.71
C ALA A 236 -20.50 -11.72 11.78
N ALA A 237 -20.86 -10.99 10.72
CA ALA A 237 -21.85 -11.33 9.71
C ALA A 237 -21.23 -11.84 8.39
N ASP A 238 -20.04 -12.47 8.46
CA ASP A 238 -19.37 -13.16 7.35
C ASP A 238 -19.13 -12.28 6.10
N SER A 239 -19.02 -10.96 6.32
CA SER A 239 -18.99 -9.92 5.29
C SER A 239 -17.73 -9.06 5.37
N PRO A 240 -17.24 -8.47 4.26
CA PRO A 240 -16.07 -7.58 4.27
C PRO A 240 -16.34 -6.27 4.99
N SER A 241 -15.33 -5.79 5.72
CA SER A 241 -15.44 -4.61 6.59
C SER A 241 -14.91 -3.33 5.94
N GLY A 242 -14.82 -3.27 4.61
CA GLY A 242 -14.52 -2.04 3.87
C GLY A 242 -15.69 -1.05 3.94
N PHE A 243 -15.41 0.23 4.17
CA PHE A 243 -16.39 1.30 3.99
C PHE A 243 -16.48 1.69 2.51
N ASN A 244 -17.68 2.04 2.04
CA ASN A 244 -17.91 2.61 0.71
C ASN A 244 -18.24 4.09 0.83
N ILE A 245 -17.35 4.98 0.38
CA ILE A 245 -17.53 6.44 0.46
C ILE A 245 -17.93 6.97 -0.93
N PRO A 246 -18.95 7.84 -1.08
CA PRO A 246 -19.66 8.59 -0.04
C PRO A 246 -20.94 7.93 0.53
N GLU A 247 -21.25 6.68 0.19
CA GLU A 247 -22.49 6.00 0.59
C GLU A 247 -22.58 5.67 2.10
N GLU A 248 -21.44 5.54 2.77
CA GLU A 248 -21.30 5.14 4.17
C GLU A 248 -20.47 6.17 4.97
N ASN A 249 -20.57 6.12 6.29
CA ASN A 249 -19.77 6.97 7.18
C ASN A 249 -18.64 6.15 7.82
N ALA A 250 -17.39 6.42 7.43
CA ALA A 250 -16.20 5.70 7.92
C ALA A 250 -15.75 6.17 9.32
N THR A 251 -16.63 6.02 10.31
CA THR A 251 -16.34 6.30 11.73
C THR A 251 -16.45 5.06 12.60
N VAL A 252 -15.48 4.87 13.51
CA VAL A 252 -15.51 3.83 14.55
C VAL A 252 -15.26 4.44 15.93
N THR A 253 -15.47 3.67 16.99
CA THR A 253 -15.13 4.05 18.37
C THR A 253 -14.23 2.99 19.00
N HIS A 254 -13.15 3.40 19.64
CA HIS A 254 -12.19 2.51 20.34
C HIS A 254 -11.80 3.07 21.70
N ILE A 255 -11.48 2.18 22.65
CA ILE A 255 -10.83 2.53 23.91
C ILE A 255 -9.34 2.21 23.77
N MET A 256 -8.46 3.18 24.01
CA MET A 256 -7.02 2.99 23.85
C MET A 256 -6.36 2.51 25.17
N PRO A 257 -5.37 1.60 25.12
CA PRO A 257 -4.67 1.13 26.32
C PRO A 257 -3.97 2.27 27.09
N HIS A 258 -4.14 2.30 28.41
CA HIS A 258 -3.59 3.34 29.30
C HIS A 258 -2.06 3.50 29.24
N ASP A 259 -1.39 2.41 28.87
CA ASP A 259 0.05 2.19 28.80
C ASP A 259 0.60 2.32 27.36
N ALA A 260 -0.26 2.53 26.37
CA ALA A 260 0.14 2.82 24.99
C ALA A 260 1.21 3.93 24.96
N SER A 261 2.32 3.65 24.28
CA SER A 261 3.54 4.47 24.24
C SER A 261 3.82 5.06 22.85
N ARG A 262 3.35 4.36 21.80
CA ARG A 262 3.26 4.84 20.41
C ARG A 262 1.95 4.32 19.82
N ALA A 263 1.32 5.11 18.97
CA ALA A 263 0.20 4.67 18.15
C ALA A 263 0.27 5.28 16.74
N VAL A 264 -0.07 4.48 15.72
CA VAL A 264 0.01 4.85 14.30
C VAL A 264 -1.25 4.38 13.60
N VAL A 265 -1.81 5.20 12.72
CA VAL A 265 -2.90 4.78 11.84
C VAL A 265 -2.36 4.59 10.43
N SER A 266 -2.50 3.38 9.89
CA SER A 266 -2.31 3.10 8.46
C SER A 266 -3.66 3.15 7.75
N ILE A 267 -3.70 3.67 6.52
CA ILE A 267 -4.94 3.91 5.76
C ILE A 267 -4.85 3.31 4.36
N SER A 268 -5.87 2.52 4.01
CA SER A 268 -6.07 1.88 2.72
C SER A 268 -7.31 2.46 2.03
N ALA A 269 -7.09 3.36 1.07
CA ALA A 269 -8.15 4.07 0.35
C ALA A 269 -7.98 3.89 -1.16
N CYS A 270 -9.03 3.46 -1.85
CA CYS A 270 -8.98 3.12 -3.29
C CYS A 270 -10.27 3.54 -4.01
N GLY A 271 -10.14 4.45 -4.97
CA GLY A 271 -11.23 4.83 -5.88
C GLY A 271 -11.58 3.70 -6.85
N GLN A 272 -12.87 3.52 -7.11
CA GLN A 272 -13.48 2.55 -8.03
C GLN A 272 -14.58 3.25 -8.82
N SER A 273 -15.04 2.64 -9.93
CA SER A 273 -16.17 3.15 -10.73
C SER A 273 -15.92 4.60 -11.22
N THR A 274 -16.64 5.61 -10.72
CA THR A 274 -16.43 7.01 -11.17
C THR A 274 -15.11 7.60 -10.68
N GLU A 275 -14.45 6.91 -9.76
CA GLU A 275 -13.22 7.35 -9.08
C GLU A 275 -12.00 6.48 -9.44
N GLU A 276 -12.12 5.50 -10.35
CA GLU A 276 -10.96 4.68 -10.77
C GLU A 276 -9.85 5.53 -11.41
N PHE A 277 -10.22 6.58 -12.14
CA PHE A 277 -9.31 7.49 -12.85
C PHE A 277 -9.33 8.91 -12.27
N TRP A 278 -9.56 9.06 -10.96
CA TRP A 278 -9.77 10.34 -10.27
C TRP A 278 -8.77 11.44 -10.65
N TYR A 279 -7.50 11.10 -10.90
CA TYR A 279 -6.42 12.00 -11.31
C TYR A 279 -6.61 12.67 -12.68
N SER A 280 -7.61 12.22 -13.46
CA SER A 280 -7.99 12.76 -14.78
C SER A 280 -9.35 13.48 -14.78
N ASN A 281 -9.99 13.62 -13.60
CA ASN A 281 -11.21 14.37 -13.44
C ASN A 281 -10.99 15.88 -13.67
N VAL A 282 -12.09 16.60 -13.94
CA VAL A 282 -12.10 18.06 -14.11
C VAL A 282 -12.73 18.75 -12.90
N LEU A 283 -12.68 20.09 -12.89
CA LEU A 283 -13.46 20.89 -11.96
C LEU A 283 -14.97 20.62 -12.17
N SER A 284 -15.77 20.68 -11.11
CA SER A 284 -17.19 20.32 -11.17
C SER A 284 -18.01 21.23 -12.10
N SER A 285 -17.58 22.48 -12.33
CA SER A 285 -18.15 23.35 -13.38
C SER A 285 -17.98 22.81 -14.81
N ASP A 286 -16.91 22.06 -15.06
CA ASP A 286 -16.44 21.74 -16.42
C ASP A 286 -16.91 20.34 -16.87
N MET A 287 -17.65 19.63 -16.02
CA MET A 287 -18.17 18.29 -16.28
C MET A 287 -18.96 18.21 -17.60
N TYR A 288 -19.65 19.28 -17.98
CA TYR A 288 -20.51 19.29 -19.17
C TYR A 288 -19.85 19.92 -20.42
N THR A 289 -18.59 20.33 -20.36
CA THR A 289 -17.90 21.02 -21.46
C THR A 289 -17.91 20.24 -22.77
N PHE A 290 -17.87 18.89 -22.73
CA PHE A 290 -17.95 18.05 -23.94
C PHE A 290 -19.21 17.17 -24.00
N ASN A 291 -20.30 17.60 -23.34
CA ASN A 291 -21.54 16.82 -23.21
C ASN A 291 -22.15 16.40 -24.57
N GLU A 292 -22.02 17.22 -25.61
CA GLU A 292 -22.55 16.94 -26.94
C GLU A 292 -21.66 16.02 -27.80
N THR A 293 -20.40 15.77 -27.39
CA THR A 293 -19.37 15.15 -28.25
C THR A 293 -18.73 13.90 -27.65
N THR A 294 -18.17 13.98 -26.43
CA THR A 294 -17.63 12.82 -25.68
C THR A 294 -18.42 12.49 -24.41
N GLY A 295 -19.53 13.22 -24.19
CA GLY A 295 -20.37 13.09 -23.00
C GLY A 295 -19.76 13.77 -21.77
N PRO A 296 -20.45 13.72 -20.63
CA PRO A 296 -19.97 14.35 -19.41
C PRO A 296 -18.64 13.76 -18.93
N LEU A 297 -17.79 14.64 -18.40
CA LEU A 297 -16.56 14.33 -17.67
C LEU A 297 -16.90 14.08 -16.18
N TYR A 298 -15.95 13.55 -15.41
CA TYR A 298 -16.10 13.42 -13.95
C TYR A 298 -15.53 14.63 -13.21
N GLY A 299 -16.18 15.00 -12.11
CA GLY A 299 -15.92 16.23 -11.35
C GLY A 299 -15.07 16.05 -10.09
N HIS A 300 -15.24 16.99 -9.15
CA HIS A 300 -14.51 17.11 -7.88
C HIS A 300 -12.99 17.33 -8.02
N SER A 301 -12.54 17.83 -9.18
CA SER A 301 -11.13 18.09 -9.55
C SER A 301 -10.27 16.81 -9.71
N PRO A 302 -9.05 16.89 -10.25
CA PRO A 302 -8.11 15.77 -10.28
C PRO A 302 -7.40 15.49 -8.94
N PHE A 303 -7.73 16.22 -7.87
CA PHE A 303 -7.10 16.06 -6.55
C PHE A 303 -7.96 15.25 -5.58
N ARG A 304 -7.31 14.44 -4.73
CA ARG A 304 -7.95 13.72 -3.63
C ARG A 304 -7.09 13.81 -2.37
N GLU A 305 -7.73 14.11 -1.25
CA GLU A 305 -7.15 13.99 0.10
C GLU A 305 -7.99 13.02 0.92
N ILE A 306 -7.30 12.17 1.70
CA ILE A 306 -7.92 11.33 2.72
C ILE A 306 -7.53 11.90 4.08
N GLN A 307 -8.52 12.26 4.88
CA GLN A 307 -8.34 12.97 6.15
C GLN A 307 -8.64 12.03 7.33
N LEU A 308 -7.73 11.98 8.31
CA LEU A 308 -7.95 11.27 9.57
C LEU A 308 -8.39 12.26 10.65
N PHE A 309 -9.51 11.98 11.30
CA PHE A 309 -10.03 12.71 12.45
C PHE A 309 -10.06 11.84 13.70
N ILE A 310 -9.78 12.46 14.85
CA ILE A 310 -9.85 11.88 16.19
C ILE A 310 -10.67 12.86 17.05
N ASP A 311 -11.83 12.43 17.53
CA ASP A 311 -12.80 13.27 18.27
C ASP A 311 -13.10 14.61 17.57
N GLY A 312 -13.25 14.57 16.24
CA GLY A 312 -13.50 15.74 15.39
C GLY A 312 -12.27 16.62 15.10
N GLN A 313 -11.10 16.30 15.66
CA GLN A 313 -9.85 17.02 15.43
C GLN A 313 -9.00 16.34 14.34
N MET A 314 -8.45 17.10 13.40
CA MET A 314 -7.64 16.56 12.31
C MET A 314 -6.28 16.04 12.82
N ALA A 315 -6.05 14.73 12.71
CA ALA A 315 -4.83 14.07 13.16
C ALA A 315 -3.75 13.97 12.07
N GLY A 316 -4.17 13.90 10.80
CA GLY A 316 -3.26 13.86 9.66
C GLY A 316 -4.00 13.69 8.34
N VAL A 317 -3.26 13.72 7.24
CA VAL A 317 -3.77 13.57 5.87
C VAL A 317 -2.92 12.61 5.05
N VAL A 318 -3.54 12.00 4.04
CA VAL A 318 -2.92 11.14 3.04
C VAL A 318 -3.35 11.62 1.66
N TRP A 319 -2.38 11.88 0.78
CA TRP A 319 -2.63 12.13 -0.65
C TRP A 319 -2.25 10.85 -1.41
N PRO A 320 -3.22 10.18 -2.07
CA PRO A 320 -3.05 8.80 -2.51
C PRO A 320 -2.15 8.70 -3.74
N PHE A 321 -1.40 7.61 -3.84
CA PHE A 321 -0.70 7.27 -5.07
C PHE A 321 -1.73 6.90 -6.17
N PRO A 322 -1.66 7.46 -7.38
CA PRO A 322 -2.51 7.04 -8.49
C PRO A 322 -2.13 5.61 -8.93
N ILE A 323 -2.83 4.63 -8.35
CA ILE A 323 -2.88 3.25 -8.81
C ILE A 323 -3.54 3.23 -10.19
N ILE A 324 -3.06 2.35 -11.07
CA ILE A 324 -3.67 2.10 -12.37
C ILE A 324 -3.72 0.59 -12.56
N PHE A 325 -4.93 0.05 -12.69
CA PHE A 325 -5.19 -1.39 -12.75
C PHE A 325 -5.01 -1.96 -14.16
N THR A 326 -5.14 -3.28 -14.31
CA THR A 326 -4.76 -3.97 -15.54
C THR A 326 -5.75 -3.82 -16.72
N GLY A 327 -6.89 -3.17 -16.48
CA GLY A 327 -7.78 -2.63 -17.49
C GLY A 327 -7.69 -1.10 -17.67
N GLY A 328 -6.87 -0.39 -16.90
CA GLY A 328 -6.85 1.08 -16.87
C GLY A 328 -6.21 1.73 -18.10
N ILE A 329 -6.72 2.89 -18.52
CA ILE A 329 -6.26 3.67 -19.71
C ILE A 329 -6.35 2.88 -21.03
N ALA A 330 -5.45 1.93 -21.26
CA ALA A 330 -5.45 1.01 -22.40
C ALA A 330 -4.93 -0.38 -21.97
N PRO A 331 -5.72 -1.47 -22.10
CA PRO A 331 -5.34 -2.83 -21.63
C PRO A 331 -4.05 -3.44 -22.20
N GLY A 332 -3.45 -2.82 -23.22
CA GLY A 332 -2.16 -3.22 -23.80
C GLY A 332 -0.95 -2.92 -22.91
N PHE A 333 -1.02 -1.94 -22.00
CA PHE A 333 0.09 -1.60 -21.10
C PHE A 333 0.45 -2.76 -20.14
N TRP A 334 -0.56 -3.52 -19.69
CA TRP A 334 -0.52 -4.25 -18.42
C TRP A 334 -0.21 -5.75 -18.54
N ARG A 335 0.38 -6.15 -19.68
CA ARG A 335 0.61 -7.56 -20.04
C ARG A 335 2.05 -7.74 -20.53
N PRO A 336 2.92 -8.48 -19.82
CA PRO A 336 2.74 -9.19 -18.55
C PRO A 336 3.08 -8.38 -17.29
N ILE A 337 3.52 -7.12 -17.44
CA ILE A 337 3.90 -6.25 -16.32
C ILE A 337 2.64 -5.48 -15.89
N VAL A 338 2.17 -5.64 -14.64
CA VAL A 338 1.02 -4.87 -14.12
C VAL A 338 1.45 -3.48 -13.65
N GLY A 339 0.49 -2.60 -13.37
CA GLY A 339 0.78 -1.28 -12.81
C GLY A 339 1.57 -1.37 -11.49
N ILE A 340 2.47 -0.41 -11.25
CA ILE A 340 3.06 -0.17 -9.92
C ILE A 340 1.94 -0.21 -8.87
N ASP A 341 2.15 -1.06 -7.86
CA ASP A 341 1.30 -1.35 -6.70
C ASP A 341 -0.11 -1.92 -7.01
N ALA A 342 -0.35 -2.45 -8.21
CA ALA A 342 -1.63 -3.08 -8.56
C ALA A 342 -1.87 -4.44 -7.88
N PHE A 343 -0.82 -5.21 -7.56
CA PHE A 343 -0.92 -6.47 -6.82
C PHE A 343 -0.80 -6.31 -5.30
N ASP A 344 -0.34 -5.16 -4.81
CA ASP A 344 -0.26 -4.84 -3.38
C ASP A 344 -0.34 -3.33 -3.19
N LEU A 345 -1.54 -2.86 -2.85
CA LEU A 345 -1.82 -1.44 -2.68
C LEU A 345 -1.22 -0.98 -1.35
N ARG A 346 -0.04 -0.34 -1.40
CA ARG A 346 0.69 0.09 -0.21
C ARG A 346 -0.04 1.22 0.55
N GLU A 347 -0.01 1.13 1.86
CA GLU A 347 -0.79 1.98 2.78
C GLU A 347 0.09 3.03 3.44
N PRO A 348 -0.20 4.34 3.29
CA PRO A 348 0.47 5.39 4.05
C PRO A 348 0.11 5.37 5.55
N GLU A 349 1.02 5.90 6.38
CA GLU A 349 0.89 5.97 7.85
C GLU A 349 0.82 7.41 8.37
N ILE A 350 0.02 7.61 9.41
CA ILE A 350 -0.08 8.82 10.23
C ILE A 350 0.29 8.46 11.67
N ASP A 351 1.32 9.09 12.24
CA ASP A 351 1.72 8.84 13.64
C ASP A 351 0.84 9.65 14.61
N ILE A 352 -0.09 8.96 15.29
CA ILE A 352 -1.07 9.57 16.21
C ILE A 352 -0.57 9.60 17.67
N THR A 353 0.69 9.25 17.92
CA THR A 353 1.33 9.33 19.25
C THR A 353 1.14 10.69 19.96
N PRO A 354 1.07 11.85 19.29
CA PRO A 354 0.70 13.12 19.93
C PRO A 354 -0.69 13.16 20.57
N PHE A 355 -1.64 12.31 20.16
CA PHE A 355 -2.97 12.22 20.78
C PHE A 355 -3.01 11.30 22.01
N LEU A 356 -2.00 10.47 22.27
CA LEU A 356 -2.03 9.52 23.40
C LEU A 356 -2.25 10.16 24.80
N PRO A 357 -1.77 11.38 25.13
CA PRO A 357 -2.13 12.05 26.38
C PRO A 357 -3.62 12.38 26.51
N MET A 358 -4.36 12.42 25.41
CA MET A 358 -5.82 12.57 25.39
C MET A 358 -6.52 11.21 25.35
N LEU A 359 -6.04 10.29 24.51
CA LEU A 359 -6.68 9.00 24.20
C LEU A 359 -6.53 7.91 25.27
N ALA A 360 -5.44 7.93 26.05
CA ALA A 360 -5.09 6.85 26.98
C ALA A 360 -5.74 7.01 28.36
N ASP A 361 -6.93 7.62 28.44
CA ASP A 361 -7.66 7.90 29.69
C ASP A 361 -8.65 6.78 30.10
N GLY A 362 -8.86 5.79 29.22
CA GLY A 362 -9.78 4.66 29.41
C GLY A 362 -11.21 4.91 28.93
N GLN A 363 -11.49 6.01 28.25
CA GLN A 363 -12.79 6.31 27.62
C GLN A 363 -12.84 5.86 26.14
N PRO A 364 -14.04 5.79 25.54
CA PRO A 364 -14.21 5.52 24.12
C PRO A 364 -14.01 6.80 23.28
N HIS A 365 -13.09 6.75 22.31
CA HIS A 365 -12.77 7.85 21.39
C HIS A 365 -13.19 7.53 19.96
N VAL A 366 -13.59 8.55 19.21
CA VAL A 366 -14.10 8.41 17.83
C VAL A 366 -12.98 8.64 16.81
N PHE A 367 -12.78 7.68 15.93
CA PHE A 367 -11.86 7.75 14.80
C PHE A 367 -12.67 7.82 13.51
N GLY A 368 -12.41 8.81 12.65
CA GLY A 368 -13.11 9.02 11.38
C GLY A 368 -12.17 9.19 10.20
N ILE A 369 -12.52 8.64 9.04
CA ILE A 369 -11.78 8.81 7.78
C ILE A 369 -12.69 9.44 6.72
N ASN A 370 -12.33 10.62 6.21
CA ASN A 370 -13.05 11.27 5.10
C ASN A 370 -12.22 11.16 3.81
N VAL A 371 -12.89 11.04 2.66
CA VAL A 371 -12.27 11.23 1.34
C VAL A 371 -12.86 12.49 0.70
N VAL A 372 -12.02 13.42 0.29
CA VAL A 372 -12.43 14.74 -0.21
C VAL A 372 -11.74 15.08 -1.54
N GLY A 373 -12.50 15.72 -2.43
CA GLY A 373 -11.98 16.37 -3.65
C GLY A 373 -11.92 17.90 -3.48
N LEU A 374 -12.03 18.64 -4.59
CA LEU A 374 -12.18 20.10 -4.59
C LEU A 374 -13.40 20.54 -5.40
N GLU A 375 -14.10 21.55 -4.90
CA GLU A 375 -15.12 22.31 -5.64
C GLU A 375 -14.58 23.71 -5.95
N ASN A 376 -14.78 24.21 -7.17
CA ASN A 376 -14.29 25.53 -7.56
C ASN A 376 -15.27 26.63 -7.17
N THR A 377 -14.77 27.65 -6.45
CA THR A 377 -15.56 28.85 -6.13
C THR A 377 -15.50 29.86 -7.28
N GLN A 378 -16.37 30.87 -7.26
CA GLN A 378 -16.46 31.90 -8.32
C GLN A 378 -15.22 32.83 -8.45
N ASN A 379 -14.18 32.64 -7.62
CA ASN A 379 -13.02 33.53 -7.53
C ASN A 379 -11.66 32.84 -7.79
N GLY A 380 -11.62 31.63 -8.36
CA GLY A 380 -10.37 30.88 -8.64
C GLY A 380 -9.73 30.18 -7.43
N VAL A 381 -10.20 30.48 -6.21
CA VAL A 381 -9.96 29.65 -5.01
C VAL A 381 -10.87 28.44 -5.06
N ALA A 382 -10.40 27.28 -4.60
CA ALA A 382 -11.24 26.10 -4.40
C ALA A 382 -11.38 25.74 -2.92
N ASP A 383 -12.60 25.36 -2.55
CA ASP A 383 -12.88 24.80 -1.23
C ASP A 383 -12.72 23.28 -1.27
N ILE A 384 -12.37 22.70 -0.11
CA ILE A 384 -12.36 21.26 0.07
C ILE A 384 -13.80 20.73 -0.08
N SER A 385 -14.00 19.83 -1.05
CA SER A 385 -15.31 19.23 -1.30
C SER A 385 -15.73 18.36 -0.12
N GLN A 386 -16.98 18.46 0.31
CA GLN A 386 -17.57 17.58 1.33
C GLN A 386 -17.90 16.18 0.79
N THR A 387 -17.66 15.90 -0.49
CA THR A 387 -17.92 14.61 -1.15
C THR A 387 -16.92 14.32 -2.26
N VAL A 388 -16.94 13.08 -2.75
CA VAL A 388 -16.32 12.61 -3.99
C VAL A 388 -17.35 11.84 -4.82
N GLY A 389 -16.95 11.31 -5.98
CA GLY A 389 -17.79 10.40 -6.76
C GLY A 389 -17.92 9.00 -6.14
N SER A 390 -18.81 8.18 -6.71
CA SER A 390 -19.09 6.82 -6.27
C SER A 390 -18.14 5.82 -6.96
N TYR A 391 -17.23 5.15 -6.26
CA TYR A 391 -17.06 5.10 -4.80
C TYR A 391 -15.60 4.82 -4.42
N TRP A 392 -15.24 5.14 -3.20
CA TRP A 392 -13.96 4.81 -2.58
C TRP A 392 -14.13 3.68 -1.57
N VAL A 393 -13.36 2.61 -1.72
CA VAL A 393 -13.22 1.57 -0.70
C VAL A 393 -12.20 2.03 0.33
N VAL A 394 -12.62 2.20 1.58
CA VAL A 394 -11.82 2.80 2.65
C VAL A 394 -11.75 1.88 3.88
N THR A 395 -10.54 1.67 4.39
CA THR A 395 -10.28 1.13 5.72
C THR A 395 -9.07 1.82 6.33
N GLY A 396 -8.92 1.71 7.64
CA GLY A 396 -7.68 2.00 8.34
C GLY A 396 -7.46 1.02 9.49
N LYS A 397 -6.32 1.15 10.16
CA LYS A 397 -5.96 0.31 11.30
C LYS A 397 -4.98 1.02 12.22
N ILE A 398 -5.20 0.88 13.52
CA ILE A 398 -4.40 1.49 14.58
C ILE A 398 -3.38 0.46 15.07
N PHE A 399 -2.10 0.65 14.75
CA PHE A 399 -0.98 -0.09 15.32
C PHE A 399 -0.60 0.53 16.66
N ILE A 400 -0.69 -0.22 17.75
CA ILE A 400 -0.48 0.25 19.13
C ILE A 400 0.72 -0.48 19.75
N TYR A 401 1.58 0.27 20.42
CA TYR A 401 2.79 -0.23 21.09
C TYR A 401 2.76 0.17 22.57
N LEU A 402 2.75 -0.79 23.49
CA LEU A 402 2.67 -0.61 24.95
C LEU A 402 4.04 -0.27 25.57
N SER A 403 4.07 0.27 26.79
CA SER A 403 5.33 0.50 27.52
C SER A 403 5.70 -0.70 28.40
N GLY A 404 6.61 -1.57 27.95
CA GLY A 404 7.19 -2.61 28.83
C GLY A 404 8.16 -3.62 28.21
N GLU A 405 7.99 -4.03 26.94
CA GLU A 405 8.60 -5.29 26.47
C GLU A 405 10.08 -5.25 26.08
N THR A 406 10.67 -4.09 25.76
CA THR A 406 12.12 -3.98 25.54
C THR A 406 12.80 -3.42 26.79
N GLY A 407 13.92 -4.03 27.18
CA GLY A 407 14.59 -3.86 28.49
C GLY A 407 15.24 -2.51 28.79
N VAL A 408 14.73 -1.40 28.25
CA VAL A 408 15.06 -0.05 28.70
C VAL A 408 14.30 0.21 30.02
N ASN A 409 15.00 0.04 31.14
CA ASN A 409 14.50 0.42 32.46
C ASN A 409 14.29 1.95 32.55
N HIS A 410 13.17 2.44 32.02
CA HIS A 410 12.66 3.78 32.29
C HIS A 410 12.14 3.85 33.73
N THR A 411 13.07 3.91 34.69
CA THR A 411 12.82 4.26 36.10
C THR A 411 12.40 5.73 36.30
N THR A 412 12.07 6.41 35.21
CA THR A 412 11.31 7.66 35.19
C THR A 412 9.82 7.35 35.24
N THR A 413 9.21 7.44 36.43
CA THR A 413 7.77 7.67 36.58
C THR A 413 7.42 9.07 36.09
N THR A 414 7.53 9.27 34.77
CA THR A 414 7.05 10.45 34.07
C THR A 414 5.54 10.48 34.26
N THR A 415 5.05 11.42 35.06
CA THR A 415 3.61 11.62 35.26
C THR A 415 2.97 12.04 33.93
N ARG A 416 2.50 11.04 33.16
CA ARG A 416 1.69 11.24 31.95
C ARG A 416 0.54 12.17 32.33
N ARG A 417 0.49 13.36 31.74
CA ARG A 417 -0.59 14.32 31.93
C ARG A 417 -1.75 13.91 31.03
N PHE A 418 -2.54 12.95 31.50
CA PHE A 418 -3.78 12.53 30.87
C PHE A 418 -4.76 13.71 30.75
N GLY A 419 -5.61 13.69 29.72
CA GLY A 419 -6.57 14.77 29.42
C GLY A 419 -5.97 16.00 28.72
N LEU A 420 -4.72 15.96 28.26
CA LEU A 420 -4.14 17.02 27.44
C LEU A 420 -4.34 16.73 25.95
N ALA A 421 -5.29 17.43 25.32
CA ALA A 421 -5.39 17.48 23.86
C ALA A 421 -4.11 18.06 23.23
N PRO A 422 -3.66 17.56 22.07
CA PRO A 422 -2.49 18.09 21.39
C PRO A 422 -2.77 19.48 20.80
N MET A 423 -1.71 20.29 20.63
CA MET A 423 -1.79 21.50 19.82
C MET A 423 -1.76 21.11 18.34
N ILE A 424 -2.82 21.45 17.60
CA ILE A 424 -2.96 21.18 16.17
C ILE A 424 -2.85 22.51 15.40
N TRP A 425 -2.02 22.52 14.37
CA TRP A 425 -1.93 23.61 13.40
C TRP A 425 -1.98 23.01 11.99
N THR A 426 -2.73 23.62 11.08
CA THR A 426 -2.73 23.27 9.66
C THR A 426 -2.97 24.50 8.79
N GLN A 427 -2.41 24.46 7.59
CA GLN A 427 -2.57 25.44 6.52
C GLN A 427 -2.86 24.66 5.23
N PHE A 428 -3.81 25.15 4.45
CA PHE A 428 -4.23 24.58 3.17
C PHE A 428 -4.39 25.73 2.18
N GLU A 429 -3.82 25.58 0.98
CA GLU A 429 -3.75 26.63 -0.03
C GLU A 429 -4.04 26.03 -1.41
N THR A 430 -4.80 26.75 -2.24
CA THR A 430 -5.14 26.36 -3.62
C THR A 430 -4.90 27.50 -4.59
N ASP A 431 -4.32 27.20 -5.75
CA ASP A 431 -4.33 28.05 -6.93
C ASP A 431 -4.89 27.23 -8.11
N ILE A 432 -6.02 27.66 -8.67
CA ILE A 432 -6.72 26.96 -9.75
C ILE A 432 -7.02 27.91 -10.89
N THR A 433 -6.66 27.47 -12.11
CA THR A 433 -7.07 28.13 -13.35
C THR A 433 -7.76 27.14 -14.27
N HIS A 434 -8.70 27.62 -15.08
CA HIS A 434 -9.31 26.85 -16.16
C HIS A 434 -9.76 27.77 -17.31
N GLU A 435 -9.77 27.24 -18.52
CA GLU A 435 -10.17 27.92 -19.74
C GLU A 435 -10.76 26.92 -20.74
N TRP A 436 -11.66 27.36 -21.61
CA TRP A 436 -12.18 26.55 -22.72
C TRP A 436 -12.33 27.40 -23.97
N GLN A 437 -12.36 26.76 -25.14
CA GLN A 437 -12.52 27.44 -26.43
C GLN A 437 -13.54 26.72 -27.31
N GLN A 438 -14.32 27.49 -28.06
CA GLN A 438 -15.29 27.01 -29.05
C GLN A 438 -14.76 27.17 -30.47
N ASP A 439 -15.16 26.28 -31.38
CA ASP A 439 -15.03 26.54 -32.81
C ASP A 439 -15.96 27.71 -33.20
N PRO A 440 -15.44 28.81 -33.80
CA PRO A 440 -16.25 30.01 -34.07
C PRO A 440 -17.34 29.85 -35.14
N ASN A 441 -17.36 28.73 -35.87
CA ASN A 441 -18.29 28.50 -36.99
C ASN A 441 -19.48 27.64 -36.56
N THR A 442 -19.28 26.77 -35.57
CA THR A 442 -20.25 25.76 -35.10
C THR A 442 -20.71 26.00 -33.67
N GLY A 443 -19.96 26.77 -32.87
CA GLY A 443 -20.23 27.01 -31.45
C GLY A 443 -19.92 25.81 -30.53
N VAL A 444 -19.37 24.73 -31.08
CA VAL A 444 -19.04 23.50 -30.31
C VAL A 444 -17.76 23.72 -29.52
N ASN A 445 -17.77 23.31 -28.24
CA ASN A 445 -16.58 23.34 -27.37
C ASN A 445 -15.50 22.38 -27.92
N GLU A 446 -14.35 22.93 -28.27
CA GLU A 446 -13.24 22.23 -28.93
C GLU A 446 -12.12 21.88 -27.95
N THR A 447 -11.80 22.78 -27.01
CA THR A 447 -10.75 22.58 -26.01
C THR A 447 -11.17 22.96 -24.58
N LEU A 448 -10.47 22.39 -23.60
CA LEU A 448 -10.54 22.72 -22.17
C LEU A 448 -9.15 22.53 -21.57
N SER A 449 -8.62 23.53 -20.87
CA SER A 449 -7.39 23.46 -20.08
C SER A 449 -7.72 23.70 -18.61
N HIS A 450 -7.01 23.05 -17.68
CA HIS A 450 -6.99 23.49 -16.28
C HIS A 450 -5.62 23.24 -15.62
N THR A 451 -5.34 24.03 -14.57
CA THR A 451 -4.23 23.80 -13.64
C THR A 451 -4.75 23.79 -12.21
N VAL A 452 -4.26 22.88 -11.39
CA VAL A 452 -4.57 22.78 -9.96
C VAL A 452 -3.27 22.67 -9.19
N GLN A 453 -2.94 23.69 -8.39
CA GLN A 453 -1.80 23.68 -7.47
C GLN A 453 -2.32 23.74 -6.04
N ILE A 454 -1.77 22.91 -5.16
CA ILE A 454 -2.23 22.77 -3.77
C ILE A 454 -1.02 22.63 -2.84
N SER A 455 -1.06 23.35 -1.73
CA SER A 455 -0.13 23.26 -0.62
C SER A 455 -0.88 22.80 0.63
N ARG A 456 -0.31 21.86 1.39
CA ARG A 456 -0.78 21.54 2.75
C ARG A 456 0.38 21.40 3.71
N SER A 457 0.24 22.07 4.85
CA SER A 457 1.09 21.86 6.02
C SER A 457 0.24 21.47 7.23
N LEU A 458 0.75 20.59 8.07
CA LEU A 458 0.10 20.10 9.28
C LEU A 458 1.14 19.82 10.37
N SER A 459 0.80 20.14 11.62
CA SER A 459 1.64 19.89 12.80
C SER A 459 0.74 19.57 14.00
N VAL A 460 0.95 18.40 14.60
CA VAL A 460 0.30 17.98 15.83
C VAL A 460 1.39 17.81 16.90
N THR A 461 1.32 18.59 17.97
CA THR A 461 2.35 18.62 19.02
C THR A 461 1.75 18.33 20.39
N SER A 462 2.29 17.31 21.07
CA SER A 462 2.11 17.07 22.51
C SER A 462 3.39 17.46 23.28
N PRO A 463 3.39 17.47 24.62
CA PRO A 463 4.61 17.68 25.41
C PRO A 463 5.70 16.61 25.19
N SER A 464 5.31 15.43 24.69
CA SER A 464 6.15 14.23 24.57
C SER A 464 6.49 13.82 23.14
N SER A 465 5.77 14.36 22.15
CA SER A 465 5.85 13.90 20.76
C SER A 465 5.32 14.93 19.77
N ARG A 466 5.80 14.89 18.53
CA ARG A 466 5.32 15.73 17.43
C ARG A 466 5.17 14.91 16.15
N TRP A 467 4.07 15.12 15.44
CA TRP A 467 3.85 14.71 14.06
C TRP A 467 3.80 15.96 13.18
N THR A 468 4.51 15.96 12.06
CA THR A 468 4.39 17.00 11.03
C THR A 468 4.20 16.39 9.66
N GLN A 469 3.51 17.13 8.78
CA GLN A 469 3.39 16.81 7.37
C GLN A 469 3.52 18.09 6.53
N SER A 470 4.16 17.98 5.38
CA SER A 470 4.19 19.03 4.35
C SER A 470 4.08 18.36 2.98
N LEU A 471 3.06 18.76 2.22
CA LEU A 471 2.66 18.15 0.96
C LEU A 471 2.43 19.24 -0.10
N THR A 472 2.84 18.97 -1.34
CA THR A 472 2.56 19.84 -2.51
C THR A 472 2.10 19.02 -3.70
N PHE A 473 1.07 19.51 -4.39
CA PHE A 473 0.44 18.86 -5.53
C PHE A 473 0.35 19.87 -6.67
N SER A 474 0.62 19.40 -7.88
CA SER A 474 0.41 20.16 -9.10
C SER A 474 -0.17 19.21 -10.15
N ASN A 475 -1.28 19.59 -10.76
CA ASN A 475 -1.85 18.95 -11.93
C ASN A 475 -2.07 20.00 -13.02
N SER A 476 -1.75 19.66 -14.26
CA SER A 476 -2.13 20.38 -15.46
C SER A 476 -2.72 19.40 -16.45
N ALA A 477 -3.98 19.64 -16.84
CA ALA A 477 -4.70 18.83 -17.79
C ALA A 477 -5.12 19.67 -19.00
N SER A 478 -5.08 19.05 -20.19
CA SER A 478 -5.64 19.64 -21.40
C SER A 478 -6.41 18.61 -22.22
N PHE A 479 -7.53 19.07 -22.74
CA PHE A 479 -8.49 18.32 -23.53
C PHE A 479 -8.63 19.03 -24.87
N SER A 480 -8.56 18.30 -25.97
CA SER A 480 -8.71 18.82 -27.34
C SER A 480 -9.40 17.80 -28.24
N ALA A 481 -9.68 18.15 -29.50
CA ALA A 481 -10.51 17.35 -30.39
C ALA A 481 -11.88 17.08 -29.74
N GLN A 482 -12.51 18.10 -29.14
CA GLN A 482 -13.78 18.00 -28.39
C GLN A 482 -13.75 16.97 -27.25
N GLY A 483 -12.63 16.94 -26.51
CA GLY A 483 -12.40 16.01 -25.40
C GLY A 483 -11.96 14.60 -25.81
N ARG A 484 -11.75 14.34 -27.13
CA ARG A 484 -11.27 13.04 -27.63
C ARG A 484 -9.77 12.83 -27.42
N ALA A 485 -8.98 13.90 -27.38
CA ALA A 485 -7.57 13.85 -26.97
C ALA A 485 -7.45 14.46 -25.57
N GLN A 486 -6.75 13.77 -24.68
CA GLN A 486 -6.63 14.09 -23.27
C GLN A 486 -5.18 13.94 -22.83
N LEU A 487 -4.63 14.96 -22.17
CA LEU A 487 -3.30 14.98 -21.58
C LEU A 487 -3.46 15.37 -20.11
N THR A 488 -2.89 14.58 -19.21
CA THR A 488 -2.80 14.88 -17.78
C THR A 488 -1.35 14.80 -17.35
N LYS A 489 -0.82 15.87 -16.75
CA LYS A 489 0.48 15.92 -16.08
C LYS A 489 0.25 16.24 -14.62
N GLN A 490 0.69 15.35 -13.72
CA GLN A 490 0.55 15.48 -12.29
C GLN A 490 1.88 15.21 -11.59
N VAL A 491 2.13 15.91 -10.49
CA VAL A 491 3.11 15.50 -9.49
C VAL A 491 2.52 15.71 -8.10
N THR A 492 2.76 14.74 -7.23
CA THR A 492 2.40 14.79 -5.82
C THR A 492 3.66 14.57 -5.00
N HIS A 493 4.01 15.51 -4.13
CA HIS A 493 5.08 15.37 -3.15
C HIS A 493 4.48 15.35 -1.75
N ALA A 494 4.98 14.46 -0.90
CA ALA A 494 4.63 14.43 0.51
C ALA A 494 5.89 14.20 1.36
N THR A 495 5.96 14.87 2.50
CA THR A 495 6.94 14.62 3.56
C THR A 495 6.20 14.51 4.88
N SER A 496 6.66 13.63 5.76
CA SER A 496 6.10 13.53 7.12
C SER A 496 7.17 13.09 8.12
N GLU A 497 7.07 13.58 9.36
CA GLU A 497 8.07 13.34 10.40
C GLU A 497 7.40 13.15 11.77
N SER A 498 7.72 12.04 12.42
CA SER A 498 7.36 11.70 13.80
C SER A 498 8.58 11.84 14.68
N LEU A 499 8.47 12.66 15.73
CA LEU A 499 9.54 12.96 16.69
C LEU A 499 9.10 12.57 18.10
N SER A 500 9.98 11.89 18.84
CA SER A 500 9.86 11.78 20.29
C SER A 500 10.65 12.88 20.98
N LEU A 501 10.06 13.46 22.02
CA LEU A 501 10.56 14.58 22.81
C LEU A 501 10.77 14.21 24.29
N THR A 502 10.68 12.93 24.65
CA THR A 502 10.66 12.45 26.05
C THR A 502 12.04 12.32 26.73
N GLY A 503 13.09 12.94 26.18
CA GLY A 503 14.45 12.83 26.72
C GLY A 503 15.36 13.98 26.30
N GLU A 504 16.63 13.94 26.72
CA GLU A 504 17.64 14.98 26.43
C GLU A 504 17.93 15.20 24.95
N LYS A 505 17.54 14.25 24.10
CA LYS A 505 17.69 14.30 22.64
C LYS A 505 16.36 14.01 21.99
N ILE A 506 16.07 14.76 20.93
CA ILE A 506 14.98 14.46 20.00
C ILE A 506 15.35 13.18 19.23
N ILE A 507 14.39 12.27 19.08
CA ILE A 507 14.56 11.01 18.34
C ILE A 507 13.60 11.02 17.15
N VAL A 508 14.10 10.72 15.95
CA VAL A 508 13.26 10.56 14.75
C VAL A 508 12.64 9.17 14.76
N VAL A 509 11.37 9.10 15.18
CA VAL A 509 10.59 7.85 15.30
C VAL A 509 10.25 7.28 13.93
N SER A 510 9.94 8.16 12.98
CA SER A 510 9.74 7.88 11.56
C SER A 510 9.91 9.17 10.76
N LYS A 511 10.54 9.11 9.59
CA LYS A 511 10.59 10.21 8.63
C LYS A 511 10.41 9.67 7.23
N THR A 512 9.36 10.10 6.55
CA THR A 512 9.03 9.70 5.18
C THR A 512 9.14 10.88 4.22
N ALA A 513 9.48 10.58 2.97
CA ALA A 513 9.26 11.47 1.84
C ALA A 513 8.88 10.66 0.61
N SER A 514 7.91 11.13 -0.17
CA SER A 514 7.48 10.48 -1.41
C SER A 514 7.23 11.47 -2.54
N SER A 515 7.29 10.96 -3.77
CA SER A 515 7.08 11.70 -5.00
C SER A 515 6.39 10.81 -6.03
N TYR A 516 5.23 11.26 -6.52
CA TYR A 516 4.38 10.55 -7.48
C TYR A 516 4.19 11.38 -8.77
N PRO A 517 5.19 11.43 -9.67
CA PRO A 517 5.01 12.00 -10.99
C PRO A 517 4.14 11.08 -11.87
N LEU A 518 3.26 11.67 -12.67
CA LEU A 518 2.36 10.99 -13.60
C LEU A 518 2.16 11.86 -14.86
N GLU A 519 2.39 11.29 -16.03
CA GLU A 519 2.01 11.84 -17.33
C GLU A 519 1.23 10.79 -18.11
N VAL A 520 -0.02 11.12 -18.46
CA VAL A 520 -0.92 10.28 -19.25
C VAL A 520 -1.34 11.07 -20.48
N TYR A 521 -1.16 10.50 -21.65
CA TYR A 521 -1.78 10.97 -22.88
C TYR A 521 -2.70 9.88 -23.44
N SER A 522 -3.87 10.26 -23.94
CA SER A 522 -4.81 9.32 -24.58
C SER A 522 -5.66 9.99 -25.64
N VAL A 523 -5.81 9.31 -26.77
CA VAL A 523 -6.66 9.69 -27.89
C VAL A 523 -7.70 8.60 -28.12
N TYR A 524 -8.97 8.98 -28.04
CA TYR A 524 -10.12 8.11 -28.22
C TYR A 524 -10.77 8.37 -29.59
N GLN A 525 -10.85 7.34 -30.42
CA GLN A 525 -11.51 7.40 -31.72
C GLN A 525 -12.68 6.42 -31.74
N SER A 526 -13.85 6.88 -32.18
CA SER A 526 -15.04 6.05 -32.35
C SER A 526 -15.66 6.35 -33.70
N ASN A 527 -16.08 5.30 -34.41
CA ASN A 527 -16.77 5.37 -35.68
C ASN A 527 -17.79 4.22 -35.79
N SER A 528 -18.56 4.16 -36.89
CA SER A 528 -19.59 3.14 -37.10
C SER A 528 -19.09 1.68 -37.17
N SER A 529 -17.78 1.46 -37.29
CA SER A 529 -17.16 0.13 -37.33
C SER A 529 -16.54 -0.29 -36.00
N GLY A 530 -16.35 0.63 -35.06
CA GLY A 530 -15.72 0.37 -33.77
C GLY A 530 -14.99 1.55 -33.14
N LEU A 531 -14.04 1.20 -32.28
CA LEU A 531 -13.47 2.04 -31.23
C LEU A 531 -11.98 1.76 -31.08
N GLU A 532 -11.17 2.81 -31.00
CA GLU A 532 -9.71 2.73 -30.82
C GLU A 532 -9.24 3.70 -29.71
N ILE A 533 -8.27 3.25 -28.90
CA ILE A 533 -7.50 4.07 -27.95
C ILE A 533 -6.05 4.07 -28.41
N LYS A 534 -5.41 5.24 -28.47
CA LYS A 534 -3.95 5.37 -28.55
C LYS A 534 -3.47 6.13 -27.33
N ALA A 535 -2.60 5.52 -26.54
CA ALA A 535 -2.18 6.07 -25.25
C ALA A 535 -0.66 5.99 -25.05
N SER A 536 -0.12 6.95 -24.30
CA SER A 536 1.22 6.88 -23.72
C SER A 536 1.18 7.22 -22.24
N LEU A 537 2.12 6.66 -21.50
CA LEU A 537 2.18 6.73 -20.04
C LEU A 537 3.64 6.94 -19.60
N SER A 538 3.82 7.74 -18.56
CA SER A 538 5.01 7.76 -17.71
C SER A 538 4.58 8.03 -16.27
N ARG A 539 4.83 7.10 -15.35
CA ARG A 539 4.50 7.25 -13.92
C ARG A 539 5.66 6.82 -13.04
N GLY A 540 5.76 7.42 -11.86
CA GLY A 540 6.77 7.07 -10.87
C GLY A 540 6.20 6.95 -9.46
N LEU A 541 6.80 6.05 -8.68
CA LEU A 541 6.68 5.99 -7.23
C LEU A 541 8.08 6.09 -6.65
N GLN A 542 8.39 7.24 -6.06
CA GLN A 542 9.60 7.41 -5.26
C GLN A 542 9.20 7.51 -3.78
N PHE A 543 9.95 6.82 -2.93
CA PHE A 543 9.72 6.81 -1.49
C PHE A 543 11.05 6.66 -0.76
N THR A 544 11.23 7.40 0.34
CA THR A 544 12.33 7.22 1.30
C THR A 544 11.79 7.17 2.72
N TYR A 545 12.36 6.30 3.54
CA TYR A 545 12.06 6.21 4.97
C TYR A 545 13.37 6.19 5.78
N HIS A 546 13.36 6.91 6.90
CA HIS A 546 14.39 6.88 7.94
C HIS A 546 13.74 6.75 9.32
N SER A 547 14.42 6.07 10.23
CA SER A 547 14.10 6.05 11.66
C SER A 547 15.40 5.86 12.45
N ASP A 548 15.45 6.46 13.63
CA ASP A 548 16.51 6.24 14.62
C ASP A 548 16.25 4.97 15.46
N LEU A 549 15.16 4.24 15.18
CA LEU A 549 14.67 3.06 15.92
C LEU A 549 14.47 1.86 14.98
N ASN A 550 14.38 0.65 15.56
CA ASN A 550 14.10 -0.61 14.82
C ASN A 550 12.62 -0.73 14.40
N HIS A 551 12.09 0.27 13.71
CA HIS A 551 10.73 0.31 13.16
C HIS A 551 10.71 -0.05 11.67
N TYR A 552 9.66 -0.74 11.23
CA TYR A 552 9.39 -1.06 9.83
C TYR A 552 9.16 0.20 8.98
N SER A 553 9.73 0.21 7.78
CA SER A 553 9.33 1.08 6.67
C SER A 553 7.96 0.63 6.14
N PRO A 554 6.94 1.51 6.05
CA PRO A 554 5.61 1.12 5.61
C PRO A 554 5.54 0.67 4.14
N TYR A 555 6.51 1.09 3.30
CA TYR A 555 6.50 0.81 1.86
C TYR A 555 7.48 -0.30 1.42
N THR A 556 8.46 -0.66 2.25
CA THR A 556 9.39 -1.78 1.95
C THR A 556 9.27 -2.93 2.94
N LEU A 557 8.51 -2.76 4.03
CA LEU A 557 8.31 -3.76 5.10
C LEU A 557 9.63 -4.31 5.67
N THR A 558 10.66 -3.45 5.71
CA THR A 558 11.98 -3.73 6.30
C THR A 558 12.31 -2.71 7.37
N VAL A 559 13.09 -3.11 8.39
CA VAL A 559 13.69 -2.19 9.35
C VAL A 559 14.79 -1.32 8.72
N GLY A 560 14.92 -0.10 9.24
CA GLY A 560 16.03 0.82 8.97
C GLY A 560 15.87 1.66 7.70
N PRO A 561 16.89 2.48 7.37
CA PRO A 561 16.80 3.41 6.24
C PRO A 561 16.54 2.71 4.91
N SER A 562 15.51 3.14 4.20
CA SER A 562 15.11 2.56 2.92
C SER A 562 14.78 3.61 1.86
N LYS A 563 14.96 3.23 0.60
CA LYS A 563 14.52 3.99 -0.58
C LYS A 563 13.93 3.03 -1.62
N CYS A 564 12.74 3.36 -2.14
CA CYS A 564 12.13 2.76 -3.32
C CYS A 564 12.05 3.81 -4.44
N ASP A 565 12.28 3.41 -5.69
CA ASP A 565 12.26 4.26 -6.89
C ASP A 565 11.80 3.39 -8.06
N ALA A 566 10.50 3.42 -8.35
CA ALA A 566 9.86 2.67 -9.43
C ALA A 566 9.40 3.66 -10.51
N ILE A 567 9.78 3.45 -11.76
CA ILE A 567 9.41 4.30 -12.91
C ILE A 567 8.90 3.39 -14.03
N GLN A 568 7.65 3.59 -14.44
CA GLN A 568 6.94 2.75 -15.40
C GLN A 568 6.40 3.61 -16.54
N PHE A 569 6.80 3.31 -17.78
CA PHE A 569 6.51 4.15 -18.94
C PHE A 569 6.35 3.32 -20.22
N GLY A 570 5.60 3.84 -21.19
CA GLY A 570 5.35 3.10 -22.42
C GLY A 570 4.34 3.73 -23.37
N ASN A 571 3.98 2.96 -24.39
CA ASN A 571 2.89 3.27 -25.32
C ASN A 571 1.99 2.04 -25.46
N ALA A 572 0.68 2.25 -25.61
CA ALA A 572 -0.29 1.19 -25.86
C ALA A 572 -1.32 1.61 -26.91
N THR A 573 -1.93 0.61 -27.55
CA THR A 573 -3.08 0.81 -28.43
C THR A 573 -4.10 -0.29 -28.16
N TYR A 574 -5.37 0.07 -28.13
CA TYR A 574 -6.49 -0.85 -27.98
C TYR A 574 -7.48 -0.63 -29.11
N GLY A 575 -8.03 -1.70 -29.66
CA GLY A 575 -9.10 -1.63 -30.65
C GLY A 575 -10.25 -2.59 -30.33
N SER A 576 -11.46 -2.18 -30.67
CA SER A 576 -12.70 -2.97 -30.58
C SER A 576 -13.50 -2.73 -31.87
N MET A 577 -13.57 -3.70 -32.77
CA MET A 577 -14.21 -3.58 -34.09
C MET A 577 -14.95 -4.86 -34.46
N GLN A 578 -16.17 -4.75 -34.99
CA GLN A 578 -16.97 -5.88 -35.51
C GLN A 578 -17.04 -7.12 -34.58
N GLY A 579 -17.14 -6.91 -33.27
CA GLY A 579 -17.17 -8.01 -32.31
C GLY A 579 -15.83 -8.74 -32.11
N ARG A 580 -14.71 -8.08 -32.37
CA ARG A 580 -13.36 -8.50 -31.95
C ARG A 580 -12.63 -7.36 -31.27
N SER A 581 -11.83 -7.70 -30.27
CA SER A 581 -10.92 -6.75 -29.61
C SER A 581 -9.46 -7.14 -29.83
N TRP A 582 -8.58 -6.15 -29.79
CA TRP A 582 -7.14 -6.35 -29.83
C TRP A 582 -6.42 -5.30 -28.99
N SER A 583 -5.21 -5.63 -28.55
CA SER A 583 -4.34 -4.68 -27.84
C SER A 583 -2.88 -4.90 -28.19
N THR A 584 -2.15 -3.81 -28.36
CA THR A 584 -0.68 -3.77 -28.42
C THR A 584 -0.14 -2.88 -27.31
N GLY A 585 1.10 -3.13 -26.92
CA GLY A 585 1.77 -2.36 -25.87
C GLY A 585 3.28 -2.57 -25.90
N ASP A 586 4.01 -1.52 -25.51
CA ASP A 586 5.44 -1.51 -25.24
C ASP A 586 5.64 -0.77 -23.91
N THR A 587 5.79 -1.54 -22.83
CA THR A 587 5.88 -1.05 -21.45
C THR A 587 7.25 -1.39 -20.88
N THR A 588 7.95 -0.39 -20.35
CA THR A 588 9.20 -0.54 -19.61
C THR A 588 8.96 -0.13 -18.16
N GLU A 589 9.47 -0.93 -17.23
CA GLU A 589 9.58 -0.56 -15.83
C GLU A 589 11.05 -0.62 -15.38
N VAL A 590 11.46 0.38 -14.61
CA VAL A 590 12.75 0.46 -13.92
C VAL A 590 12.44 0.55 -12.44
N PHE A 591 12.80 -0.50 -11.69
CA PHE A 591 12.53 -0.61 -10.26
C PHE A 591 13.85 -0.70 -9.49
N LYS A 592 14.02 0.17 -8.49
CA LYS A 592 15.21 0.26 -7.66
C LYS A 592 14.84 0.36 -6.21
N GLU A 593 15.42 -0.49 -5.38
CA GLU A 593 15.19 -0.48 -3.95
C GLU A 593 16.51 -0.63 -3.18
N ARG A 594 16.67 0.17 -2.12
CA ARG A 594 17.65 -0.07 -1.06
C ARG A 594 16.89 -0.24 0.24
N SER A 595 17.04 -1.38 0.90
CA SER A 595 16.28 -1.77 2.09
C SER A 595 16.96 -2.98 2.74
N ALA A 596 16.85 -3.15 4.07
CA ALA A 596 17.54 -4.22 4.81
C ALA A 596 19.02 -4.39 4.39
N GLY A 597 19.76 -3.28 4.33
CA GLY A 597 21.19 -3.22 3.93
C GLY A 597 21.51 -3.56 2.47
N THR A 598 20.56 -4.05 1.68
CA THR A 598 20.77 -4.61 0.34
C THR A 598 20.19 -3.70 -0.75
N ARG A 599 20.74 -3.78 -1.97
CA ARG A 599 20.23 -3.09 -3.17
C ARG A 599 19.62 -4.11 -4.14
N TYR A 600 18.44 -3.80 -4.65
CA TYR A 600 17.84 -4.42 -5.82
C TYR A 600 17.70 -3.34 -6.91
N ASP A 601 18.02 -3.68 -8.15
CA ASP A 601 18.01 -2.75 -9.29
C ASP A 601 17.70 -3.58 -10.54
N VAL A 602 16.53 -3.35 -11.13
CA VAL A 602 16.04 -4.14 -12.27
C VAL A 602 15.36 -3.24 -13.29
N ARG A 603 15.57 -3.57 -14.56
CA ARG A 603 14.81 -3.03 -15.69
C ARG A 603 14.12 -4.19 -16.38
N VAL A 604 12.83 -4.04 -16.67
CA VAL A 604 12.03 -5.02 -17.40
C VAL A 604 11.30 -4.28 -18.50
N ARG A 605 11.36 -4.79 -19.74
CA ARG A 605 10.57 -4.28 -20.87
C ARG A 605 9.79 -5.42 -21.49
N ALA A 606 8.51 -5.16 -21.77
CA ALA A 606 7.65 -6.10 -22.45
C ALA A 606 6.95 -5.46 -23.65
N ILE A 607 6.86 -6.22 -24.73
CA ILE A 607 6.16 -5.85 -25.97
C ILE A 607 5.09 -6.91 -26.24
N ASN A 608 3.84 -6.49 -26.38
CA ASN A 608 2.68 -7.33 -26.73
C ASN A 608 2.58 -8.64 -25.89
N GLY A 609 2.72 -8.55 -24.56
CA GLY A 609 2.68 -9.73 -23.68
C GLY A 609 3.98 -10.52 -23.58
N THR A 610 5.05 -10.13 -24.29
CA THR A 610 6.34 -10.84 -24.29
C THR A 610 7.41 -9.99 -23.60
N VAL A 611 8.09 -10.51 -22.58
CA VAL A 611 9.27 -9.83 -21.99
C VAL A 611 10.43 -9.90 -22.99
N VAL A 612 11.01 -8.74 -23.33
CA VAL A 612 12.10 -8.58 -24.31
C VAL A 612 13.40 -8.04 -23.71
N GLU A 613 13.33 -7.43 -22.53
CA GLU A 613 14.48 -6.99 -21.73
C GLU A 613 14.22 -7.34 -20.26
N GLY A 614 15.20 -7.92 -19.57
CA GLY A 614 15.08 -8.31 -18.16
C GLY A 614 16.34 -9.02 -17.66
N HIS A 615 16.76 -8.76 -16.42
CA HIS A 615 18.00 -9.32 -15.87
C HIS A 615 17.79 -10.74 -15.33
N ASP A 616 18.32 -11.74 -16.05
CA ASP A 616 18.72 -13.12 -15.63
C ASP A 616 17.80 -13.99 -14.72
N GLN A 617 16.56 -13.61 -14.44
CA GLN A 617 15.59 -14.45 -13.71
C GLN A 617 14.34 -14.83 -14.52
N PHE A 618 14.04 -14.12 -15.60
CA PHE A 618 12.92 -14.43 -16.49
C PHE A 618 13.41 -15.23 -17.71
N PRO A 619 12.84 -16.42 -17.99
CA PRO A 619 13.25 -17.20 -19.17
C PRO A 619 12.83 -16.49 -20.46
N ALA A 620 13.60 -16.67 -21.54
CA ALA A 620 13.26 -16.10 -22.84
C ALA A 620 11.93 -16.66 -23.35
N PHE A 621 10.88 -15.82 -23.35
CA PHE A 621 9.55 -16.18 -23.83
C PHE A 621 9.44 -16.01 -25.36
N LYS A 622 8.58 -16.82 -25.98
CA LYS A 622 8.33 -16.75 -27.44
C LYS A 622 7.59 -15.46 -27.80
N LEU A 623 7.85 -14.94 -29.01
CA LEU A 623 7.05 -13.85 -29.59
C LEU A 623 5.55 -14.22 -29.56
N TRP A 624 4.77 -13.43 -28.83
CA TRP A 624 3.33 -13.37 -29.03
C TRP A 624 3.00 -12.31 -30.09
N LEU A 625 2.35 -12.75 -31.16
CA LEU A 625 1.61 -11.86 -32.07
C LEU A 625 0.42 -11.27 -31.30
N GLY A 626 0.06 -10.02 -31.62
CA GLY A 626 -0.91 -9.22 -30.85
C GLY A 626 -2.22 -9.98 -30.57
N GLN A 627 -2.65 -9.96 -29.31
CA GLN A 627 -3.80 -10.74 -28.86
C GLN A 627 -5.09 -10.27 -29.54
N GLN A 628 -5.79 -11.21 -30.19
CA GLN A 628 -7.15 -11.01 -30.70
C GLN A 628 -8.14 -11.75 -29.79
N GLY A 629 -9.11 -11.01 -29.24
CA GLY A 629 -10.22 -11.52 -28.43
C GLY A 629 -11.56 -11.38 -29.16
N TRP A 630 -12.57 -12.12 -28.70
CA TRP A 630 -13.94 -11.95 -29.19
C TRP A 630 -14.69 -10.96 -28.30
N LEU A 631 -15.28 -9.95 -28.96
CA LEU A 631 -15.93 -8.75 -28.42
C LEU A 631 -14.99 -7.88 -27.55
N GLY A 632 -15.32 -6.60 -27.39
CA GLY A 632 -14.46 -5.62 -26.72
C GLY A 632 -15.23 -4.73 -25.75
N ARG A 633 -14.65 -3.57 -25.42
CA ARG A 633 -15.35 -2.48 -24.72
C ARG A 633 -16.25 -1.76 -25.72
N ASP A 634 -17.47 -1.42 -25.29
CA ASP A 634 -18.57 -1.07 -26.21
C ASP A 634 -18.72 0.43 -26.48
N SER A 635 -17.98 1.30 -25.77
CA SER A 635 -17.98 2.75 -26.01
C SER A 635 -16.76 3.45 -25.39
N ILE A 636 -16.42 4.65 -25.89
CA ILE A 636 -15.48 5.59 -25.24
C ILE A 636 -15.88 5.81 -23.77
N ARG A 637 -17.19 5.91 -23.52
CA ARG A 637 -17.79 6.08 -22.20
C ARG A 637 -17.38 4.94 -21.25
N ALA A 638 -17.55 3.68 -21.67
CA ALA A 638 -17.17 2.51 -20.88
C ALA A 638 -15.65 2.34 -20.69
N ILE A 639 -14.81 2.97 -21.52
CA ILE A 639 -13.35 2.99 -21.35
C ILE A 639 -12.91 3.97 -20.26
N LEU A 640 -13.53 5.15 -20.22
CA LEU A 640 -13.18 6.25 -19.32
C LEU A 640 -13.76 6.10 -17.89
N GLY A 641 -14.15 4.88 -17.50
CA GLY A 641 -14.91 4.62 -16.26
C GLY A 641 -16.37 5.08 -16.29
N ARG A 642 -16.81 5.82 -17.32
CA ARG A 642 -18.10 6.56 -17.39
C ARG A 642 -19.36 5.70 -17.49
N GLY A 643 -19.22 4.38 -17.30
CA GLY A 643 -20.27 3.37 -17.40
C GLY A 643 -20.84 3.19 -18.81
N PRO A 644 -21.79 2.25 -19.00
CA PRO A 644 -22.63 2.26 -20.19
C PRO A 644 -23.47 3.55 -20.23
N ALA A 645 -23.88 3.97 -21.42
CA ALA A 645 -24.94 4.97 -21.51
C ALA A 645 -26.25 4.36 -20.97
N ARG A 646 -27.03 5.13 -20.20
CA ARG A 646 -28.42 4.74 -19.90
C ARG A 646 -29.18 4.66 -21.23
N THR A 647 -29.43 3.44 -21.71
CA THR A 647 -30.48 3.18 -22.69
C THR A 647 -31.80 3.67 -22.11
N LYS A 648 -32.55 4.47 -22.87
CA LYS A 648 -33.92 4.82 -22.50
C LYS A 648 -34.80 3.60 -22.77
N SER A 649 -35.13 2.88 -21.70
CA SER A 649 -36.11 1.80 -21.62
C SER A 649 -36.90 1.98 -20.33
#